data_AF-A0A7C5MWZ4-F1
#
_entry.id   AF-A0A7C5MWZ4-F1
#
_cell.length_a   1.000
_cell.length_b   1.000
_cell.length_c   1.000
_cell.angle_alpha   90.00
_cell.angle_beta   90.00
_cell.angle_gamma   90.00
#
_symmetry.space_group_name_H-M   'P 1'
#
loop_
_entity.id
_entity.type
_entity.pdbx_description
1 polymer ?
#
loop_
_entity_poly.entity_id
_entity_poly.type
_entity_poly.pdbx_seq_one_letter_code
_entity_poly.pdbx_strand_id
1 'polypeptide(L)'
;MTDGGSRGEGRRTEHRTLFAVPLADPRERRMVAGSGRKRRDPDRFRSSDTSRHRPMLVAALVGVVGVIAAYLWQSPAVSFGTGALALPHETAKLTCGSCHQEGEPRAKAAEACARCHGPHPSRRSGHARLRRAGEMRCVDCHAVHTDDQGLRITATGKMIRYSVGASAPIEGPALLTPHDVTVPLVPLTRCRRCHDPRRASDPIGRCVRGEVRPGAIAVCFDEHQAWSAVAPLRPGGVCKLQHGNDRFAAWEAAREVVSAEAPERGAGAEGSLWLAVGGLSAAVGGLGYAGALRLRRRRRRKEVAPAMKPADRVRLPQIDTTTCLGCYACVDACPYDVLAVERYVAVVVRPEACCGLTLCEQVCPNGSLVITDGDPIGDHPQVGDDLQARDVPGLYLAGDVTGLPLIKNAILQGRRAVEAIAAEIPRHDRPLDLLVVGAGPAGISAALAAKEQGLSCEVVEQGSVAQSIRSFPRGKLVFDQPLDLPVAGKLWLQEATKEELLTKWLRVVREERLTIHEGERFTGLRREGEGFVATLLASDGDGEEREISAARILLAIGQRGTARKLPVELSSEVESKVFYHLADARSFVGQRLLVVGLGDVAMETAIALARQHGTAVTVSYRGDGFKRGKARNIAEMKRLVEAGAMKVVWSSEVERVAVDEVTLKTANGTQTIENDAVFVMIGVEPPRALLGRLGVEVGVTATLEPENSENFRASEASEGEPVEGT
;
A
#
# COMPACT_ATOMS: atom_id res chain seq x y z
N MET A 1 -43.63 -0.96 -71.58
CA MET A 1 -44.59 -0.29 -70.68
C MET A 1 -44.09 -0.51 -69.26
N THR A 2 -42.92 0.00 -68.89
CA THR A 2 -42.68 1.35 -68.32
C THR A 2 -43.55 1.63 -67.08
N ASP A 3 -43.00 1.36 -65.89
CA ASP A 3 -42.60 2.46 -65.02
C ASP A 3 -41.51 2.03 -64.03
N GLY A 4 -40.64 2.99 -63.69
CA GLY A 4 -39.26 2.79 -63.28
C GLY A 4 -39.05 2.67 -61.76
N GLY A 5 -38.04 1.87 -61.41
CA GLY A 5 -37.55 1.76 -60.04
C GLY A 5 -36.58 2.88 -59.67
N SER A 6 -36.52 3.17 -58.37
CA SER A 6 -35.25 3.54 -57.72
C SER A 6 -35.34 3.17 -56.24
N ARG A 7 -34.43 2.29 -55.82
CA ARG A 7 -34.16 1.96 -54.42
C ARG A 7 -33.17 3.01 -53.91
N GLY A 8 -33.54 3.75 -52.88
CA GLY A 8 -32.61 4.60 -52.14
C GLY A 8 -31.72 3.75 -51.23
N GLU A 9 -30.43 3.74 -51.53
CA GLU A 9 -29.36 3.18 -50.70
C GLU A 9 -29.16 4.03 -49.44
N GLY A 10 -29.65 3.54 -48.30
CA GLY A 10 -29.17 3.98 -46.99
C GLY A 10 -27.86 3.29 -46.65
N ARG A 11 -26.74 4.02 -46.80
CA ARG A 11 -25.38 3.62 -46.39
C ARG A 11 -25.40 3.03 -44.97
N ARG A 12 -25.20 1.72 -44.87
CA ARG A 12 -24.63 1.09 -43.65
C ARG A 12 -23.13 1.32 -43.70
N THR A 13 -22.62 2.17 -42.82
CA THR A 13 -21.19 2.23 -42.51
C THR A 13 -20.81 0.92 -41.84
N GLU A 14 -20.14 0.04 -42.60
CA GLU A 14 -19.50 -1.15 -42.07
C GLU A 14 -18.41 -0.74 -41.08
N HIS A 15 -18.59 -1.07 -39.80
CA HIS A 15 -17.52 -1.00 -38.82
C HIS A 15 -16.50 -2.11 -39.12
N ARG A 16 -15.40 -1.77 -39.80
CA ARG A 16 -14.22 -2.64 -39.88
C ARG A 16 -13.49 -2.61 -38.54
N THR A 17 -13.53 -3.72 -37.82
CA THR A 17 -12.63 -3.97 -36.69
C THR A 17 -11.21 -4.17 -37.23
N LEU A 18 -10.19 -3.62 -36.55
CA LEU A 18 -8.78 -3.75 -36.93
C LEU A 18 -8.20 -5.17 -36.71
N PHE A 19 -9.01 -6.15 -36.29
CA PHE A 19 -8.67 -7.57 -36.26
C PHE A 19 -9.90 -8.41 -36.63
N ALA A 20 -9.70 -9.44 -37.45
CA ALA A 20 -10.74 -10.35 -37.92
C ALA A 20 -10.88 -11.55 -36.98
N VAL A 21 -12.03 -11.65 -36.31
CA VAL A 21 -12.55 -12.89 -35.70
C VAL A 21 -14.01 -12.98 -36.13
N PRO A 22 -14.49 -14.12 -36.67
CA PRO A 22 -15.87 -14.24 -37.10
C PRO A 22 -16.77 -14.26 -35.85
N LEU A 23 -17.50 -13.18 -35.62
CA LEU A 23 -18.57 -13.12 -34.63
C LEU A 23 -19.79 -13.86 -35.20
N ALA A 24 -20.31 -14.82 -34.45
CA ALA A 24 -21.53 -15.54 -34.81
C ALA A 24 -22.74 -14.59 -34.89
N ASP A 25 -23.65 -14.87 -35.83
CA ASP A 25 -24.76 -14.02 -36.25
C ASP A 25 -25.71 -13.66 -35.07
N PRO A 26 -25.96 -12.36 -34.81
CA PRO A 26 -26.89 -11.89 -33.77
C PRO A 26 -28.37 -12.28 -33.98
N ARG A 27 -28.75 -12.84 -35.15
CA ARG A 27 -30.13 -13.25 -35.45
C ARG A 27 -30.53 -14.60 -34.88
N GLU A 28 -29.60 -15.42 -34.41
CA GLU A 28 -29.92 -16.75 -33.84
C GLU A 28 -30.40 -16.71 -32.38
N ARG A 29 -30.38 -15.56 -31.69
CA ARG A 29 -30.84 -15.44 -30.28
C ARG A 29 -32.29 -14.98 -30.11
N ARG A 30 -33.10 -15.06 -31.16
CA ARG A 30 -34.51 -14.62 -31.13
C ARG A 30 -35.48 -15.72 -31.51
N MET A 31 -35.29 -16.94 -31.01
CA MET A 31 -36.37 -17.92 -30.87
C MET A 31 -36.10 -18.80 -29.64
N VAL A 32 -37.19 -19.28 -29.02
CA VAL A 32 -37.27 -20.18 -27.87
C VAL A 32 -37.26 -19.50 -26.49
N ALA A 33 -38.33 -18.74 -26.24
CA ALA A 33 -39.04 -18.87 -24.97
C ALA A 33 -40.05 -20.03 -25.12
N GLY A 34 -39.98 -21.03 -24.24
CA GLY A 34 -41.05 -22.02 -24.05
C GLY A 34 -40.72 -23.47 -24.41
N SER A 35 -40.35 -24.24 -23.38
CA SER A 35 -40.72 -25.64 -23.08
C SER A 35 -39.55 -26.45 -22.54
N GLY A 36 -39.81 -27.22 -21.48
CA GLY A 36 -38.82 -27.60 -20.48
C GLY A 36 -37.77 -28.62 -20.92
N ARG A 37 -36.53 -28.38 -20.47
CA ARG A 37 -35.69 -29.42 -19.86
C ARG A 37 -34.62 -28.74 -18.99
N LYS A 38 -34.59 -29.08 -17.71
CA LYS A 38 -33.56 -28.65 -16.74
C LYS A 38 -32.17 -28.94 -17.32
N ARG A 39 -31.43 -27.90 -17.70
CA ARG A 39 -29.96 -27.93 -17.70
C ARG A 39 -29.48 -27.04 -16.55
N ARG A 40 -28.88 -27.69 -15.55
CA ARG A 40 -28.09 -27.03 -14.51
C ARG A 40 -26.88 -26.40 -15.20
N ASP A 41 -26.80 -25.09 -15.18
CA ASP A 41 -25.58 -24.34 -15.52
C ASP A 41 -24.97 -23.83 -14.20
N PRO A 42 -23.84 -24.39 -13.73
CA PRO A 42 -23.31 -24.12 -12.41
C PRO A 42 -22.15 -23.12 -12.47
N ASP A 43 -22.35 -21.88 -12.95
CA ASP A 43 -21.28 -20.87 -12.82
C ASP A 43 -21.77 -19.40 -12.84
N ARG A 44 -22.99 -19.14 -12.37
CA ARG A 44 -23.41 -17.78 -12.00
C ARG A 44 -23.38 -17.61 -10.49
N PHE A 45 -22.67 -16.58 -10.03
CA PHE A 45 -22.26 -16.22 -8.67
C PHE A 45 -20.94 -16.81 -8.16
N ARG A 46 -19.85 -16.07 -8.38
CA ARG A 46 -18.66 -16.05 -7.50
C ARG A 46 -17.85 -14.76 -7.69
N SER A 47 -18.45 -13.61 -7.39
CA SER A 47 -17.70 -12.41 -7.00
C SER A 47 -17.24 -12.58 -5.55
N SER A 48 -15.98 -12.95 -5.39
CA SER A 48 -15.14 -12.60 -4.23
C SER A 48 -13.72 -13.04 -4.57
N ASP A 49 -12.76 -12.25 -4.13
CA ASP A 49 -11.31 -12.49 -4.18
C ASP A 49 -10.87 -13.86 -3.58
N THR A 50 -11.82 -14.66 -3.10
CA THR A 50 -11.63 -16.04 -2.65
C THR A 50 -11.50 -17.06 -3.79
N SER A 51 -11.90 -16.76 -5.04
CA SER A 51 -11.83 -17.72 -6.15
C SER A 51 -10.43 -17.83 -6.78
N ARG A 52 -9.56 -16.81 -6.63
CA ARG A 52 -8.16 -16.84 -7.10
C ARG A 52 -7.32 -17.86 -6.35
N HIS A 53 -7.63 -18.06 -5.06
CA HIS A 53 -6.95 -19.03 -4.23
C HIS A 53 -7.66 -20.37 -4.17
N ARG A 54 -8.91 -20.51 -4.64
CA ARG A 54 -9.64 -21.80 -4.61
C ARG A 54 -8.92 -22.95 -5.32
N PRO A 55 -8.39 -22.82 -6.54
CA PRO A 55 -7.64 -23.92 -7.14
C PRO A 55 -6.31 -24.18 -6.42
N MET A 56 -5.70 -23.15 -5.79
CA MET A 56 -4.51 -23.27 -4.96
C MET A 56 -4.80 -23.96 -3.62
N LEU A 57 -5.89 -23.61 -2.96
CA LEU A 57 -6.40 -24.19 -1.72
C LEU A 57 -6.86 -25.62 -1.96
N VAL A 58 -7.51 -25.90 -3.10
CA VAL A 58 -7.92 -27.26 -3.48
C VAL A 58 -6.71 -28.10 -3.85
N ALA A 59 -5.74 -27.58 -4.62
CA ALA A 59 -4.52 -28.32 -4.92
C ALA A 59 -3.65 -28.55 -3.67
N ALA A 60 -3.56 -27.55 -2.78
CA ALA A 60 -2.90 -27.67 -1.48
C ALA A 60 -3.66 -28.64 -0.56
N LEU A 61 -5.00 -28.60 -0.52
CA LEU A 61 -5.80 -29.56 0.24
C LEU A 61 -5.63 -30.96 -0.33
N VAL A 62 -5.64 -31.15 -1.65
CA VAL A 62 -5.46 -32.46 -2.28
C VAL A 62 -4.03 -32.95 -2.05
N GLY A 63 -3.03 -32.07 -2.05
CA GLY A 63 -1.66 -32.40 -1.66
C GLY A 63 -1.55 -32.80 -0.18
N VAL A 64 -2.18 -32.03 0.71
CA VAL A 64 -2.21 -32.31 2.16
C VAL A 64 -3.00 -33.58 2.46
N VAL A 65 -4.15 -33.78 1.83
CA VAL A 65 -4.98 -34.99 1.94
C VAL A 65 -4.25 -36.18 1.32
N GLY A 66 -3.51 -36.01 0.23
CA GLY A 66 -2.67 -37.06 -0.36
C GLY A 66 -1.52 -37.46 0.56
N VAL A 67 -0.86 -36.48 1.21
CA VAL A 67 0.17 -36.74 2.23
C VAL A 67 -0.42 -37.38 3.47
N ILE A 68 -1.58 -36.90 3.96
CA ILE A 68 -2.28 -37.48 5.11
C ILE A 68 -2.78 -38.89 4.76
N ALA A 69 -3.34 -39.13 3.58
CA ALA A 69 -3.79 -40.44 3.14
C ALA A 69 -2.61 -41.40 2.98
N ALA A 70 -1.48 -40.97 2.41
CA ALA A 70 -0.27 -41.78 2.35
C ALA A 70 0.30 -42.08 3.75
N TYR A 71 0.23 -41.12 4.68
CA TYR A 71 0.66 -41.27 6.07
C TYR A 71 -0.27 -42.20 6.87
N LEU A 72 -1.58 -42.11 6.65
CA LEU A 72 -2.60 -42.97 7.25
C LEU A 72 -2.59 -44.38 6.65
N TRP A 73 -2.29 -44.53 5.36
CA TRP A 73 -2.21 -45.82 4.68
C TRP A 73 -0.91 -46.57 5.03
N GLN A 74 0.20 -45.87 5.27
CA GLN A 74 1.44 -46.44 5.81
C GLN A 74 1.36 -46.84 7.29
N SER A 75 0.27 -46.49 7.98
CA SER A 75 0.09 -46.79 9.39
C SER A 75 -1.01 -47.84 9.56
N PRO A 76 -0.70 -49.16 9.58
CA PRO A 76 -1.68 -50.10 10.10
C PRO A 76 -1.92 -49.73 11.57
N ALA A 77 -3.12 -49.20 11.83
CA ALA A 77 -3.59 -48.72 13.11
C ALA A 77 -2.77 -47.57 13.73
N VAL A 78 -3.01 -46.33 13.28
CA VAL A 78 -3.11 -45.23 14.26
C VAL A 78 -4.39 -45.45 15.05
N SER A 79 -4.36 -46.41 15.97
CA SER A 79 -5.09 -46.21 17.22
C SER A 79 -4.58 -44.89 17.78
N PHE A 80 -5.47 -44.01 18.25
CA PHE A 80 -5.12 -42.94 19.19
C PHE A 80 -4.69 -43.56 20.54
N GLY A 81 -3.76 -44.51 20.49
CA GLY A 81 -3.22 -45.26 21.61
C GLY A 81 -1.93 -44.61 22.05
N THR A 82 -1.99 -44.00 23.24
CA THR A 82 -0.94 -44.01 24.26
C THR A 82 0.48 -43.95 23.69
N GLY A 83 1.08 -42.75 23.64
CA GLY A 83 2.49 -42.59 23.27
C GLY A 83 3.37 -43.60 24.00
N ALA A 84 4.37 -44.16 23.32
CA ALA A 84 5.23 -45.20 23.88
C ALA A 84 5.74 -44.79 25.27
N LEU A 85 5.71 -45.73 26.22
CA LEU A 85 6.25 -45.48 27.54
C LEU A 85 7.77 -45.50 27.46
N ALA A 86 8.43 -44.75 28.33
CA ALA A 86 9.87 -44.88 28.50
C ALA A 86 10.23 -46.30 28.98
N LEU A 87 11.39 -46.79 28.55
CA LEU A 87 11.87 -48.16 28.81
C LEU A 87 11.70 -48.63 30.28
N PRO A 88 11.92 -47.82 31.32
CA PRO A 88 11.71 -48.25 32.70
C PRO A 88 10.24 -48.57 33.04
N HIS A 89 9.30 -47.80 32.48
CA HIS A 89 7.87 -47.99 32.68
C HIS A 89 7.34 -49.20 31.90
N GLU A 90 7.88 -49.41 30.69
CA GLU A 90 7.62 -50.61 29.89
C GLU A 90 8.15 -51.86 30.59
N THR A 91 9.39 -51.81 31.10
CA THR A 91 10.00 -52.91 31.86
C THR A 91 9.18 -53.26 33.11
N ALA A 92 8.64 -52.23 33.78
CA ALA A 92 7.76 -52.40 34.93
C ALA A 92 6.30 -52.79 34.56
N LYS A 93 5.98 -52.93 33.27
CA LYS A 93 4.65 -53.29 32.74
C LYS A 93 3.52 -52.39 33.25
N LEU A 94 3.79 -51.08 33.38
CA LEU A 94 2.79 -50.11 33.82
C LEU A 94 1.73 -49.87 32.74
N THR A 95 0.47 -49.80 33.13
CA THR A 95 -0.65 -49.50 32.23
C THR A 95 -0.98 -48.01 32.27
N CYS A 96 -1.63 -47.47 31.24
CA CYS A 96 -2.03 -46.05 31.25
C CYS A 96 -2.97 -45.68 32.41
N GLY A 97 -3.82 -46.62 32.83
CA GLY A 97 -4.67 -46.49 34.02
C GLY A 97 -3.91 -46.39 35.35
N SER A 98 -2.62 -46.75 35.36
CA SER A 98 -1.74 -46.59 36.52
C SER A 98 -1.30 -45.13 36.73
N CYS A 99 -1.37 -44.29 35.69
CA CYS A 99 -0.94 -42.89 35.70
C CYS A 99 -2.09 -41.90 35.44
N HIS A 100 -3.20 -42.37 34.85
CA HIS A 100 -4.35 -41.57 34.45
C HIS A 100 -5.66 -42.23 34.89
N GLN A 101 -6.60 -41.41 35.35
CA GLN A 101 -8.01 -41.77 35.45
C GLN A 101 -8.79 -40.94 34.41
N GLU A 102 -9.79 -41.54 33.76
CA GLU A 102 -10.60 -40.83 32.76
C GLU A 102 -11.24 -39.57 33.35
N GLY A 103 -11.06 -38.44 32.67
CA GLY A 103 -11.63 -37.14 33.08
C GLY A 103 -10.81 -36.32 34.08
N GLU A 104 -9.65 -36.78 34.54
CA GLU A 104 -8.87 -36.06 35.55
C GLU A 104 -7.81 -35.07 34.99
N PRO A 105 -7.59 -33.92 35.65
CA PRO A 105 -6.57 -32.95 35.24
C PRO A 105 -5.14 -33.51 35.33
N ARG A 106 -4.24 -33.03 34.45
CA ARG A 106 -2.78 -33.35 34.45
C ARG A 106 -2.08 -33.22 35.82
N ALA A 107 -2.63 -32.42 36.75
CA ALA A 107 -2.10 -32.26 38.10
C ALA A 107 -2.09 -33.57 38.93
N LYS A 108 -3.06 -34.47 38.72
CA LYS A 108 -3.13 -35.76 39.45
C LYS A 108 -2.12 -36.82 38.94
N ALA A 109 -1.66 -36.70 37.70
CA ALA A 109 -0.63 -37.59 37.15
C ALA A 109 0.73 -37.45 37.88
N ALA A 110 1.07 -36.25 38.37
CA ALA A 110 2.28 -36.03 39.16
C ALA A 110 2.22 -36.70 40.55
N GLU A 111 1.02 -36.81 41.13
CA GLU A 111 0.79 -37.53 42.40
C GLU A 111 0.90 -39.05 42.20
N ALA A 112 0.44 -39.57 41.06
CA ALA A 112 0.62 -40.97 40.69
C ALA A 112 2.10 -41.36 40.60
N CYS A 113 2.96 -40.48 40.03
CA CYS A 113 4.41 -40.70 40.01
C CYS A 113 5.01 -40.86 41.42
N ALA A 114 4.59 -40.02 42.37
CA ALA A 114 5.10 -40.07 43.75
C ALA A 114 4.68 -41.34 44.51
N ARG A 115 3.54 -41.97 44.13
CA ARG A 115 3.11 -43.27 44.67
C ARG A 115 3.99 -44.43 44.15
N CYS A 116 4.46 -44.35 42.91
CA CYS A 116 5.30 -45.38 42.28
C CYS A 116 6.79 -45.28 42.65
N HIS A 117 7.34 -44.06 42.77
CA HIS A 117 8.77 -43.84 43.03
C HIS A 117 9.11 -43.37 44.46
N GLY A 118 8.09 -43.05 45.26
CA GLY A 118 8.26 -42.34 46.52
C GLY A 118 8.51 -40.84 46.32
N PRO A 119 8.32 -40.00 47.36
CA PRO A 119 8.65 -38.59 47.29
C PRO A 119 10.17 -38.40 47.37
N HIS A 120 10.77 -37.87 46.30
CA HIS A 120 12.17 -37.42 46.29
C HIS A 120 12.19 -35.90 46.05
N PRO A 121 12.35 -35.06 47.10
CA PRO A 121 12.43 -33.61 46.91
C PRO A 121 13.73 -33.24 46.20
N SER A 122 13.68 -32.23 45.33
CA SER A 122 14.90 -31.58 44.86
C SER A 122 15.68 -31.05 46.07
N ARG A 123 17.00 -31.24 46.08
CA ARG A 123 17.91 -30.70 47.10
C ARG A 123 18.32 -29.25 46.85
N ARG A 124 18.04 -28.69 45.66
CA ARG A 124 18.16 -27.25 45.41
C ARG A 124 17.06 -26.53 46.18
N SER A 125 17.45 -25.63 47.07
CA SER A 125 16.52 -24.87 47.93
C SER A 125 15.45 -24.12 47.13
N GLY A 126 15.77 -23.63 45.93
CA GLY A 126 14.82 -22.99 45.01
C GLY A 126 13.75 -23.95 44.48
N HIS A 127 14.16 -25.08 43.90
CA HIS A 127 13.23 -26.11 43.40
C HIS A 127 12.42 -26.76 44.54
N ALA A 128 13.04 -27.00 45.70
CA ALA A 128 12.34 -27.47 46.89
C ALA A 128 11.23 -26.49 47.32
N ARG A 129 11.47 -25.18 47.24
CA ARG A 129 10.49 -24.14 47.54
C ARG A 129 9.36 -24.12 46.52
N LEU A 130 9.68 -24.12 45.23
CA LEU A 130 8.68 -24.14 44.14
C LEU A 130 7.79 -25.39 44.21
N ARG A 131 8.37 -26.54 44.54
CA ARG A 131 7.60 -27.78 44.75
C ARG A 131 6.67 -27.69 45.96
N ARG A 132 7.14 -27.14 47.09
CA ARG A 132 6.29 -26.93 48.29
C ARG A 132 5.14 -25.95 48.02
N ALA A 133 5.37 -24.95 47.17
CA ALA A 133 4.34 -24.01 46.72
C ALA A 133 3.38 -24.58 45.66
N GLY A 134 3.61 -25.81 45.16
CA GLY A 134 2.82 -26.42 44.09
C GLY A 134 3.10 -25.87 42.69
N GLU A 135 4.08 -24.96 42.54
CA GLU A 135 4.43 -24.28 41.30
C GLU A 135 5.32 -25.13 40.36
N MET A 136 5.87 -26.23 40.89
CA MET A 136 6.69 -27.21 40.18
C MET A 136 6.31 -28.65 40.56
N ARG A 137 6.18 -29.53 39.56
CA ARG A 137 5.78 -30.93 39.67
C ARG A 137 6.77 -31.84 38.94
N CYS A 138 6.75 -33.14 39.21
CA CYS A 138 7.67 -34.10 38.60
C CYS A 138 7.61 -34.10 37.05
N VAL A 139 6.42 -33.92 36.48
CA VAL A 139 6.18 -33.88 35.02
C VAL A 139 6.77 -32.64 34.32
N ASP A 140 7.11 -31.60 35.09
CA ASP A 140 7.78 -30.42 34.54
C ASP A 140 9.25 -30.73 34.19
N CYS A 141 9.84 -31.76 34.83
CA CYS A 141 11.22 -32.22 34.61
C CYS A 141 11.29 -33.55 33.84
N HIS A 142 10.34 -34.46 34.06
CA HIS A 142 10.30 -35.80 33.43
C HIS A 142 9.06 -35.96 32.55
N ALA A 143 9.23 -35.85 31.23
CA ALA A 143 8.14 -35.95 30.26
C ALA A 143 8.10 -37.33 29.59
N VAL A 144 7.49 -38.30 30.27
CA VAL A 144 7.50 -39.75 29.95
C VAL A 144 7.13 -40.08 28.49
N HIS A 145 6.26 -39.29 27.86
CA HIS A 145 5.75 -39.57 26.52
C HIS A 145 6.43 -38.77 25.40
N THR A 146 7.28 -37.79 25.71
CA THR A 146 7.80 -36.88 24.66
C THR A 146 9.32 -36.75 24.68
N ASP A 147 9.93 -36.65 25.86
CA ASP A 147 11.36 -36.27 25.96
C ASP A 147 12.13 -37.15 26.96
N ASP A 148 11.47 -38.12 27.59
CA ASP A 148 12.09 -38.96 28.60
C ASP A 148 13.13 -39.90 27.98
N GLN A 149 14.30 -39.87 28.58
CA GLN A 149 15.47 -40.57 28.09
C GLN A 149 16.39 -40.86 29.26
N GLY A 150 17.25 -41.85 29.11
CA GLY A 150 18.21 -42.18 30.16
C GLY A 150 19.15 -43.29 29.77
N LEU A 151 19.88 -43.74 30.78
CA LEU A 151 20.79 -44.87 30.71
C LEU A 151 20.30 -45.96 31.66
N ARG A 152 20.24 -47.20 31.18
CA ARG A 152 20.08 -48.38 32.02
C ARG A 152 21.40 -49.15 32.04
N ILE A 153 21.85 -49.52 33.23
CA ILE A 153 23.01 -50.37 33.47
C ILE A 153 22.46 -51.68 34.03
N THR A 154 22.64 -52.79 33.31
CA THR A 154 22.18 -54.10 33.77
C THR A 154 23.11 -54.65 34.85
N ALA A 155 22.64 -55.60 35.65
CA ALA A 155 23.48 -56.29 36.63
C ALA A 155 24.72 -56.98 36.01
N THR A 156 24.66 -57.29 34.71
CA THR A 156 25.77 -57.84 33.92
C THR A 156 26.74 -56.79 33.37
N GLY A 157 26.54 -55.51 33.71
CA GLY A 157 27.37 -54.39 33.27
C GLY A 157 27.11 -53.87 31.86
N LYS A 158 26.03 -54.32 31.20
CA LYS A 158 25.66 -53.78 29.87
C LYS A 158 24.96 -52.44 30.02
N MET A 159 25.36 -51.49 29.19
CA MET A 159 24.77 -50.16 29.12
C MET A 159 23.79 -50.06 27.97
N ILE A 160 22.59 -49.55 28.26
CA ILE A 160 21.52 -49.39 27.29
C ILE A 160 21.04 -47.94 27.35
N ARG A 161 21.27 -47.19 26.26
CA ARG A 161 20.70 -45.86 26.08
C ARG A 161 19.25 -46.01 25.64
N TYR A 162 18.35 -45.27 26.28
CA TYR A 162 16.94 -45.28 25.90
C TYR A 162 16.37 -43.87 25.72
N SER A 163 15.35 -43.81 24.88
CA SER A 163 14.46 -42.69 24.63
C SER A 163 13.01 -43.20 24.61
N VAL A 164 12.05 -42.34 24.30
CA VAL A 164 10.64 -42.72 24.21
C VAL A 164 10.44 -43.75 23.08
N GLY A 165 10.16 -45.01 23.45
CA GLY A 165 9.85 -46.09 22.52
C GLY A 165 11.04 -46.63 21.71
N ALA A 166 12.28 -46.29 22.08
CA ALA A 166 13.48 -46.85 21.48
C ALA A 166 14.58 -47.05 22.53
N SER A 167 15.39 -48.10 22.34
CA SER A 167 16.57 -48.36 23.17
C SER A 167 17.64 -49.07 22.35
N ALA A 168 18.90 -48.78 22.66
CA ALA A 168 20.05 -49.36 21.98
C ALA A 168 21.18 -49.60 22.99
N PRO A 169 21.94 -50.71 22.87
CA PRO A 169 23.14 -50.90 23.66
C PRO A 169 24.18 -49.85 23.28
N ILE A 170 24.97 -49.41 24.26
CA ILE A 170 26.09 -48.49 24.05
C ILE A 170 27.34 -49.04 24.73
N GLU A 171 28.51 -48.63 24.23
CA GLU A 171 29.79 -48.86 24.89
C GLU A 171 30.00 -47.82 26.00
N GLY A 172 30.60 -48.24 27.11
CA GLY A 172 30.83 -47.38 28.28
C GLY A 172 31.68 -48.09 29.33
N PRO A 173 32.00 -47.43 30.46
CA PRO A 173 32.86 -48.01 31.48
C PRO A 173 32.23 -49.28 32.07
N ALA A 174 33.02 -50.33 32.27
CA ALA A 174 32.53 -51.59 32.84
C ALA A 174 32.12 -51.40 34.30
N LEU A 175 30.83 -51.13 34.54
CA LEU A 175 30.26 -50.95 35.87
C LEU A 175 29.34 -52.13 36.20
N LEU A 176 29.75 -52.96 37.16
CA LEU A 176 28.91 -54.02 37.71
C LEU A 176 28.07 -53.47 38.86
N THR A 177 26.75 -53.57 38.74
CA THR A 177 25.80 -53.22 39.80
C THR A 177 25.12 -54.50 40.31
N PRO A 178 24.78 -54.62 41.61
CA PRO A 178 24.10 -55.80 42.15
C PRO A 178 22.73 -56.10 41.51
N HIS A 179 22.14 -55.09 40.88
CA HIS A 179 20.85 -55.12 40.19
C HIS A 179 20.85 -54.07 39.08
N ASP A 180 19.85 -54.10 38.19
CA ASP A 180 19.70 -53.10 37.15
C ASP A 180 19.48 -51.69 37.73
N VAL A 181 20.27 -50.72 37.27
CA VAL A 181 20.19 -49.31 37.67
C VAL A 181 19.78 -48.45 36.48
N THR A 182 18.89 -47.50 36.70
CA THR A 182 18.44 -46.56 35.67
C THR A 182 18.77 -45.13 36.08
N VAL A 183 19.37 -44.37 35.17
CA VAL A 183 19.73 -42.97 35.34
C VAL A 183 18.93 -42.12 34.35
N PRO A 184 17.98 -41.29 34.81
CA PRO A 184 17.24 -40.41 33.93
C PRO A 184 18.13 -39.26 33.46
N LEU A 185 18.01 -38.90 32.18
CA LEU A 185 18.76 -37.85 31.53
C LEU A 185 17.80 -36.77 31.03
N VAL A 186 17.88 -35.57 31.61
CA VAL A 186 16.87 -34.52 31.36
C VAL A 186 17.38 -33.57 30.28
N PRO A 187 16.65 -33.37 29.17
CA PRO A 187 17.04 -32.39 28.16
C PRO A 187 16.93 -30.95 28.68
N LEU A 188 17.87 -30.09 28.28
CA LEU A 188 17.96 -28.69 28.70
C LEU A 188 16.70 -27.87 28.38
N THR A 189 15.92 -28.28 27.38
CA THR A 189 14.63 -27.65 27.05
C THR A 189 13.68 -27.62 28.24
N ARG A 190 13.71 -28.65 29.11
CA ARG A 190 12.90 -28.72 30.33
C ARG A 190 13.39 -27.79 31.44
N CYS A 191 14.68 -27.47 31.44
CA CYS A 191 15.30 -26.61 32.43
C CYS A 191 15.13 -25.11 32.13
N ARG A 192 14.81 -24.73 30.88
CA ARG A 192 14.69 -23.34 30.42
C ARG A 192 13.68 -22.48 31.18
N ARG A 193 12.70 -23.10 31.85
CA ARG A 193 11.73 -22.36 32.69
C ARG A 193 12.40 -21.74 33.93
N CYS A 194 13.44 -22.38 34.46
CA CYS A 194 14.08 -21.97 35.71
C CYS A 194 15.56 -21.57 35.54
N HIS A 195 16.18 -21.94 34.42
CA HIS A 195 17.60 -21.77 34.15
C HIS A 195 17.85 -21.14 32.78
N ASP A 196 18.88 -20.29 32.69
CA ASP A 196 19.45 -19.85 31.43
C ASP A 196 20.81 -20.54 31.22
N PRO A 197 20.88 -21.59 30.39
CA PRO A 197 22.10 -22.37 30.21
C PRO A 197 23.20 -21.60 29.48
N ARG A 198 22.92 -20.41 28.92
CA ARG A 198 23.91 -19.52 28.30
C ARG A 198 24.57 -18.58 29.30
N ARG A 199 24.00 -18.43 30.50
CA ARG A 199 24.53 -17.54 31.53
C ARG A 199 25.60 -18.29 32.33
N ALA A 200 26.85 -17.82 32.28
CA ALA A 200 27.99 -18.46 32.96
C ALA A 200 27.82 -18.59 34.50
N SER A 201 27.03 -17.70 35.11
CA SER A 201 26.72 -17.75 36.55
C SER A 201 25.55 -18.69 36.90
N ASP A 202 24.85 -19.25 35.90
CA ASP A 202 23.77 -20.18 36.15
C ASP A 202 24.33 -21.55 36.59
N PRO A 203 23.89 -22.10 37.74
CA PRO A 203 24.42 -23.36 38.25
C PRO A 203 24.23 -24.54 37.29
N ILE A 204 23.32 -24.46 36.31
CA ILE A 204 23.14 -25.53 35.32
C ILE A 204 24.30 -25.64 34.33
N GLY A 205 25.13 -24.59 34.16
CA GLY A 205 26.29 -24.65 33.27
C GLY A 205 27.28 -25.75 33.67
N ARG A 206 27.44 -26.02 34.97
CA ARG A 206 28.31 -27.09 35.51
C ARG A 206 27.75 -28.50 35.29
N CYS A 207 26.48 -28.56 34.90
CA CYS A 207 25.68 -29.76 34.81
C CYS A 207 25.49 -30.24 33.35
N VAL A 208 26.06 -29.51 32.38
CA VAL A 208 26.06 -29.86 30.94
C VAL A 208 27.47 -30.30 30.56
N ARG A 209 27.59 -31.40 29.82
CA ARG A 209 28.87 -31.84 29.21
C ARG A 209 28.83 -31.48 27.72
N GLY A 210 29.83 -30.75 27.23
CA GLY A 210 29.92 -30.29 25.83
C GLY A 210 29.24 -28.95 25.59
N GLU A 211 29.00 -28.63 24.31
CA GLU A 211 28.40 -27.35 23.90
C GLU A 211 26.92 -27.22 24.28
N VAL A 212 26.52 -26.03 24.73
CA VAL A 212 25.13 -25.70 25.06
C VAL A 212 24.33 -25.51 23.77
N ARG A 213 23.68 -26.58 23.30
CA ARG A 213 22.79 -26.59 22.12
C ARG A 213 21.36 -27.03 22.45
N PRO A 214 20.35 -26.67 21.64
CA PRO A 214 19.01 -27.25 21.77
C PRO A 214 19.08 -28.78 21.74
N GLY A 215 18.47 -29.45 22.73
CA GLY A 215 18.54 -30.92 22.88
C GLY A 215 19.73 -31.45 23.69
N ALA A 216 20.67 -30.60 24.12
CA ALA A 216 21.73 -31.02 25.04
C ALA A 216 21.14 -31.51 26.37
N ILE A 217 21.84 -32.46 27.00
CA ILE A 217 21.38 -33.17 28.18
C ILE A 217 22.05 -32.62 29.44
N ALA A 218 21.25 -32.34 30.46
CA ALA A 218 21.76 -32.09 31.79
C ALA A 218 22.01 -33.42 32.52
N VAL A 219 23.27 -33.65 32.92
CA VAL A 219 23.73 -34.87 33.61
C VAL A 219 23.74 -34.75 35.13
N CYS A 220 23.04 -33.75 35.65
CA CYS A 220 23.17 -33.29 37.03
C CYS A 220 21.76 -33.13 37.57
N PHE A 221 21.20 -34.24 38.04
CA PHE A 221 19.99 -34.19 38.83
C PHE A 221 20.37 -33.95 40.31
N ASP A 222 19.47 -33.36 41.08
CA ASP A 222 19.63 -32.92 42.48
C ASP A 222 19.91 -34.05 43.50
N GLU A 223 20.35 -35.21 43.03
CA GLU A 223 20.60 -36.42 43.79
C GLU A 223 22.08 -36.80 43.87
N HIS A 224 22.99 -36.05 43.24
CA HIS A 224 24.43 -36.25 43.40
C HIS A 224 24.86 -35.87 44.82
N GLN A 225 25.29 -36.85 45.61
CA GLN A 225 25.83 -36.64 46.96
C GLN A 225 27.31 -37.03 46.99
N ALA A 226 28.05 -36.44 47.94
CA ALA A 226 29.23 -37.12 48.47
C ALA A 226 28.77 -38.38 49.23
N TRP A 227 29.53 -39.48 49.09
CA TRP A 227 29.25 -40.82 49.66
C TRP A 227 28.79 -40.80 51.13
N SER A 228 29.20 -39.80 51.90
CA SER A 228 28.94 -39.66 53.34
C SER A 228 27.57 -39.11 53.74
N ALA A 229 26.71 -38.65 52.81
CA ALA A 229 25.48 -37.91 53.15
C ALA A 229 24.15 -38.67 52.92
N VAL A 230 24.21 -39.96 52.55
CA VAL A 230 23.00 -40.74 52.19
C VAL A 230 22.19 -41.10 53.44
N ALA A 231 21.16 -40.31 53.74
CA ALA A 231 20.06 -40.77 54.60
C ALA A 231 19.33 -41.93 53.89
N PRO A 232 18.91 -43.00 54.60
CA PRO A 232 18.17 -44.11 54.00
C PRO A 232 16.89 -43.59 53.34
N LEU A 233 16.77 -43.74 52.01
CA LEU A 233 15.51 -43.45 51.30
C LEU A 233 14.46 -44.47 51.78
N ARG A 234 13.27 -43.98 52.16
CA ARG A 234 12.21 -44.82 52.72
C ARG A 234 11.87 -45.96 51.75
N PRO A 235 11.74 -47.21 52.24
CA PRO A 235 11.57 -48.37 51.39
C PRO A 235 10.13 -48.48 50.86
N GLY A 236 9.83 -47.85 49.72
CA GLY A 236 8.53 -48.01 49.04
C GLY A 236 8.58 -47.59 47.57
N GLY A 237 7.90 -48.34 46.71
CA GLY A 237 7.79 -48.07 45.26
C GLY A 237 8.42 -49.14 44.35
N VAL A 238 8.02 -49.14 43.07
CA VAL A 238 8.49 -50.10 42.04
C VAL A 238 9.98 -49.95 41.71
N CYS A 239 10.58 -48.83 42.09
CA CYS A 239 12.00 -48.52 41.89
C CYS A 239 12.85 -48.63 43.17
N LYS A 240 12.35 -49.23 44.25
CA LYS A 240 13.03 -49.27 45.57
C LYS A 240 14.51 -49.69 45.53
N LEU A 241 14.88 -50.61 44.65
CA LEU A 241 16.27 -51.09 44.49
C LEU A 241 17.16 -50.07 43.76
N GLN A 242 16.58 -49.12 43.01
CA GLN A 242 17.33 -48.12 42.24
C GLN A 242 17.81 -46.92 43.10
N HIS A 243 17.61 -46.95 44.42
CA HIS A 243 17.83 -45.83 45.33
C HIS A 243 18.91 -46.09 46.41
N GLY A 244 19.86 -47.00 46.15
CA GLY A 244 21.02 -47.32 47.00
C GLY A 244 22.35 -46.64 46.57
N ASN A 245 23.45 -46.99 47.24
CA ASN A 245 24.80 -46.42 46.99
C ASN A 245 25.30 -46.65 45.55
N ASP A 246 24.83 -47.70 44.88
CA ASP A 246 25.17 -48.05 43.49
C ASP A 246 24.71 -47.00 42.46
N ARG A 247 23.77 -46.13 42.86
CA ARG A 247 23.25 -45.04 42.02
C ARG A 247 24.33 -43.98 41.74
N PHE A 248 25.28 -43.75 42.64
CA PHE A 248 26.36 -42.77 42.44
C PHE A 248 27.30 -43.21 41.31
N ALA A 249 27.75 -44.47 41.34
CA ALA A 249 28.60 -45.02 40.29
C ALA A 249 27.88 -45.04 38.94
N ALA A 250 26.57 -45.33 38.93
CA ALA A 250 25.74 -45.25 37.73
C ALA A 250 25.63 -43.81 37.18
N TRP A 251 25.54 -42.79 38.04
CA TRP A 251 25.52 -41.39 37.61
C TRP A 251 26.84 -40.95 36.99
N GLU A 252 27.99 -41.32 37.57
CA GLU A 252 29.30 -41.02 36.96
C GLU A 252 29.47 -41.74 35.61
N ALA A 253 29.09 -43.02 35.52
CA ALA A 253 29.07 -43.73 34.25
C ALA A 253 28.15 -43.05 33.20
N ALA A 254 26.97 -42.57 33.62
CA ALA A 254 26.06 -41.83 32.74
C ALA A 254 26.63 -40.50 32.24
N ARG A 255 27.50 -39.83 33.01
CA ARG A 255 28.17 -38.60 32.59
C ARG A 255 29.18 -38.82 31.47
N GLU A 256 29.82 -39.99 31.43
CA GLU A 256 30.81 -40.31 30.39
C GLU A 256 30.14 -40.63 29.06
N VAL A 257 28.96 -41.25 29.09
CA VAL A 257 28.25 -41.72 27.88
C VAL A 257 27.12 -40.80 27.43
N VAL A 258 26.92 -39.64 28.06
CA VAL A 258 25.84 -38.70 27.72
C VAL A 258 25.94 -38.13 26.30
N SER A 259 27.16 -38.07 25.75
CA SER A 259 27.40 -37.60 24.37
C SER A 259 26.92 -38.60 23.32
N ALA A 260 26.65 -39.86 23.70
CA ALA A 260 26.05 -40.84 22.79
C ALA A 260 24.61 -40.40 22.46
N GLU A 261 24.32 -40.31 21.16
CA GLU A 261 23.00 -39.93 20.66
C GLU A 261 21.94 -40.90 21.18
N ALA A 262 20.81 -40.36 21.59
CA ALA A 262 19.68 -41.18 21.99
C ALA A 262 19.12 -41.90 20.75
N PRO A 263 18.79 -43.20 20.82
CA PRO A 263 18.26 -43.92 19.69
C PRO A 263 16.94 -43.30 19.25
N GLU A 264 16.78 -43.06 17.94
CA GLU A 264 15.53 -42.61 17.35
C GLU A 264 14.70 -43.81 16.87
N ARG A 265 13.38 -43.67 16.89
CA ARG A 265 12.47 -44.70 16.39
C ARG A 265 12.61 -44.74 14.86
N GLY A 266 13.29 -45.76 14.34
CA GLY A 266 13.54 -45.90 12.91
C GLY A 266 12.23 -45.91 12.11
N ALA A 267 12.10 -45.02 11.13
CA ALA A 267 11.04 -45.10 10.13
C ALA A 267 11.35 -46.28 9.20
N GLY A 268 10.41 -47.24 9.09
CA GLY A 268 10.58 -48.43 8.26
C GLY A 268 10.87 -48.11 6.79
N ALA A 269 11.69 -48.95 6.15
CA ALA A 269 12.19 -48.81 4.78
C ALA A 269 11.12 -48.76 3.67
N GLU A 270 9.84 -48.98 3.99
CA GLU A 270 8.73 -48.87 3.02
C GLU A 270 8.26 -47.41 2.80
N GLY A 271 8.58 -46.49 3.72
CA GLY A 271 8.18 -45.09 3.62
C GLY A 271 8.99 -44.27 2.60
N SER A 272 10.24 -44.67 2.31
CA SER A 272 11.14 -43.93 1.42
C SER A 272 10.72 -44.01 -0.06
N LEU A 273 10.16 -45.15 -0.48
CA LEU A 273 9.72 -45.35 -1.86
C LEU A 273 8.51 -44.47 -2.19
N TRP A 274 7.57 -44.33 -1.25
CA TRP A 274 6.38 -43.49 -1.43
C TRP A 274 6.67 -42.00 -1.28
N LEU A 275 7.64 -41.60 -0.46
CA LEU A 275 8.15 -40.22 -0.42
C LEU A 275 8.84 -39.82 -1.73
N ALA A 276 9.58 -40.74 -2.36
CA ALA A 276 10.19 -40.51 -3.67
C ALA A 276 9.12 -40.38 -4.77
N VAL A 277 8.09 -41.23 -4.78
CA VAL A 277 6.98 -41.15 -5.74
C VAL A 277 6.14 -39.89 -5.52
N GLY A 278 5.86 -39.52 -4.27
CA GLY A 278 5.16 -38.27 -3.93
C GLY A 278 5.96 -37.02 -4.31
N GLY A 279 7.27 -37.03 -4.05
CA GLY A 279 8.19 -35.95 -4.44
C GLY A 279 8.31 -35.80 -5.95
N LEU A 280 8.40 -36.91 -6.69
CA LEU A 280 8.44 -36.91 -8.16
C LEU A 280 7.11 -36.40 -8.74
N SER A 281 5.97 -36.78 -8.17
CA SER A 281 4.65 -36.31 -8.60
C SER A 281 4.46 -34.80 -8.35
N ALA A 282 4.94 -34.29 -7.22
CA ALA A 282 4.95 -32.87 -6.91
C ALA A 282 5.92 -32.08 -7.81
N ALA A 283 7.08 -32.66 -8.14
CA ALA A 283 8.04 -32.05 -9.06
C ALA A 283 7.51 -32.02 -10.50
N VAL A 284 6.87 -33.09 -10.98
CA VAL A 284 6.22 -33.15 -12.29
C VAL A 284 5.02 -32.20 -12.35
N GLY A 285 4.21 -32.12 -11.29
CA GLY A 285 3.13 -31.15 -11.17
C GLY A 285 3.65 -29.70 -11.13
N GLY A 286 4.74 -29.45 -10.42
CA GLY A 286 5.41 -28.17 -10.31
C GLY A 286 6.07 -27.73 -11.63
N LEU A 287 6.73 -28.64 -12.34
CA LEU A 287 7.32 -28.43 -13.66
C LEU A 287 6.26 -28.28 -14.75
N GLY A 288 5.18 -29.06 -14.67
CA GLY A 288 4.00 -28.93 -15.53
C GLY A 288 3.30 -27.59 -15.32
N TYR A 289 3.19 -27.12 -14.07
CA TYR A 289 2.65 -25.81 -13.73
C TYR A 289 3.60 -24.67 -14.11
N ALA A 290 4.91 -24.79 -13.87
CA ALA A 290 5.91 -23.82 -14.31
C ALA A 290 6.01 -23.76 -15.84
N GLY A 291 5.85 -24.91 -16.51
CA GLY A 291 5.74 -25.06 -17.95
C GLY A 291 4.45 -24.47 -18.49
N ALA A 292 3.31 -24.70 -17.84
CA ALA A 292 2.02 -24.08 -18.16
C ALA A 292 2.03 -22.57 -17.87
N LEU A 293 2.72 -22.10 -16.83
CA LEU A 293 2.97 -20.69 -16.55
C LEU A 293 3.96 -20.10 -17.54
N ARG A 294 4.99 -20.82 -17.99
CA ARG A 294 5.90 -20.36 -19.06
C ARG A 294 5.23 -20.35 -20.41
N LEU A 295 4.34 -21.31 -20.70
CA LEU A 295 3.52 -21.36 -21.91
C LEU A 295 2.39 -20.34 -21.85
N ARG A 296 1.79 -20.07 -20.69
CA ARG A 296 0.84 -18.96 -20.48
C ARG A 296 1.53 -17.61 -20.43
N ARG A 297 2.78 -17.51 -19.97
CA ARG A 297 3.62 -16.30 -20.07
C ARG A 297 4.15 -16.13 -21.48
N ARG A 298 4.47 -17.18 -22.23
CA ARG A 298 4.88 -17.12 -23.64
C ARG A 298 3.69 -16.88 -24.56
N ARG A 299 2.51 -17.46 -24.26
CA ARG A 299 1.23 -17.11 -24.89
C ARG A 299 0.85 -15.70 -24.50
N ARG A 300 0.85 -15.30 -23.22
CA ARG A 300 0.81 -13.87 -22.80
C ARG A 300 1.99 -13.03 -23.29
N ARG A 301 3.10 -13.52 -23.84
CA ARG A 301 4.18 -12.66 -24.39
C ARG A 301 4.15 -12.63 -25.91
N LYS A 302 3.43 -13.58 -26.52
CA LYS A 302 2.99 -13.58 -27.93
C LYS A 302 1.58 -12.98 -28.12
N GLU A 303 0.78 -12.87 -27.05
CA GLU A 303 -0.60 -12.36 -26.98
C GLU A 303 -0.76 -11.21 -25.96
N VAL A 304 0.28 -10.83 -25.20
CA VAL A 304 0.40 -9.41 -24.80
C VAL A 304 0.90 -8.76 -26.06
N ALA A 305 -0.07 -8.19 -26.78
CA ALA A 305 0.17 -7.08 -27.68
C ALA A 305 1.22 -6.15 -27.03
N PRO A 306 2.14 -5.55 -27.82
CA PRO A 306 3.05 -4.54 -27.29
C PRO A 306 2.29 -3.61 -26.35
N ALA A 307 2.91 -3.23 -25.21
CA ALA A 307 2.32 -2.34 -24.21
C ALA A 307 1.44 -1.33 -24.94
N MET A 308 0.12 -1.52 -24.84
CA MET A 308 -0.80 -0.85 -25.73
C MET A 308 -0.70 0.61 -25.35
N LYS A 309 -0.11 1.41 -26.24
CA LYS A 309 -0.05 2.86 -26.07
C LYS A 309 -1.45 3.32 -25.70
N PRO A 310 -1.62 4.14 -24.65
CA PRO A 310 -2.90 4.81 -24.42
C PRO A 310 -3.32 5.43 -25.74
N ALA A 311 -4.51 5.09 -26.23
CA ALA A 311 -5.01 5.72 -27.43
C ALA A 311 -5.20 7.21 -27.14
N ASP A 312 -4.89 8.07 -28.10
CA ASP A 312 -4.94 9.54 -27.99
C ASP A 312 -6.35 10.10 -27.66
N ARG A 313 -7.38 9.24 -27.61
CA ARG A 313 -8.76 9.56 -27.23
C ARG A 313 -9.28 8.57 -26.19
N VAL A 314 -9.63 9.07 -25.01
CA VAL A 314 -10.21 8.26 -23.94
C VAL A 314 -11.73 8.23 -24.08
N ARG A 315 -12.26 7.07 -24.44
CA ARG A 315 -13.71 6.84 -24.52
C ARG A 315 -14.26 6.59 -23.12
N LEU A 316 -14.98 7.57 -22.56
CA LEU A 316 -15.50 7.46 -21.20
C LEU A 316 -16.86 6.73 -21.16
N PRO A 317 -17.15 5.95 -20.09
CA PRO A 317 -18.47 5.35 -19.89
C PRO A 317 -19.50 6.43 -19.53
N GLN A 318 -20.53 6.61 -20.36
CA GLN A 318 -21.72 7.36 -19.98
C GLN A 318 -22.75 6.41 -19.38
N ILE A 319 -23.26 6.74 -18.19
CA ILE A 319 -24.17 5.89 -17.43
C ILE A 319 -25.48 6.63 -17.19
N ASP A 320 -26.55 6.10 -17.77
CA ASP A 320 -27.91 6.53 -17.44
C ASP A 320 -28.31 5.95 -16.09
N THR A 321 -28.21 6.79 -15.07
CA THR A 321 -28.55 6.44 -13.68
C THR A 321 -30.04 6.16 -13.46
N THR A 322 -30.92 6.59 -14.38
CA THR A 322 -32.37 6.34 -14.26
C THR A 322 -32.75 4.92 -14.66
N THR A 323 -31.99 4.33 -15.56
CA THR A 323 -32.19 2.95 -16.00
C THR A 323 -31.22 1.98 -15.34
N CYS A 324 -30.11 2.44 -14.76
CA CYS A 324 -29.09 1.61 -14.14
C CYS A 324 -29.64 0.71 -13.01
N LEU A 325 -29.34 -0.59 -13.07
CA LEU A 325 -29.81 -1.58 -12.09
C LEU A 325 -28.85 -1.77 -10.88
N GLY A 326 -27.68 -1.12 -10.89
CA GLY A 326 -26.67 -1.31 -9.85
C GLY A 326 -26.14 -2.74 -9.74
N CYS A 327 -26.15 -3.52 -10.83
CA CYS A 327 -25.89 -4.95 -10.82
C CYS A 327 -24.41 -5.36 -10.80
N TYR A 328 -23.49 -4.39 -10.68
CA TYR A 328 -22.02 -4.56 -10.62
C TYR A 328 -21.35 -5.17 -11.87
N ALA A 329 -22.10 -5.60 -12.89
CA ALA A 329 -21.53 -6.23 -14.09
C ALA A 329 -20.46 -5.36 -14.77
N CYS A 330 -20.73 -4.06 -14.95
CA CYS A 330 -19.80 -3.12 -15.57
C CYS A 330 -18.55 -2.82 -14.73
N VAL A 331 -18.68 -2.87 -13.39
CA VAL A 331 -17.55 -2.74 -12.46
C VAL A 331 -16.63 -3.96 -12.57
N ASP A 332 -17.20 -5.16 -12.53
CA ASP A 332 -16.45 -6.42 -12.61
C ASP A 332 -15.77 -6.61 -13.98
N ALA A 333 -16.37 -6.07 -15.05
CA ALA A 333 -15.82 -6.15 -16.40
C ALA A 333 -14.73 -5.11 -16.67
N CYS A 334 -14.53 -4.12 -15.81
CA CYS A 334 -13.54 -3.07 -16.02
C CYS A 334 -12.15 -3.53 -15.54
N PRO A 335 -11.16 -3.73 -16.43
CA PRO A 335 -9.83 -4.22 -16.03
C PRO A 335 -8.96 -3.17 -15.34
N TYR A 336 -9.45 -1.92 -15.26
CA TYR A 336 -8.76 -0.77 -14.68
C TYR A 336 -9.60 -0.10 -13.59
N ASP A 337 -10.58 -0.79 -13.01
CA ASP A 337 -11.55 -0.33 -12.00
C ASP A 337 -11.94 1.16 -12.12
N VAL A 338 -12.33 1.56 -13.34
CA VAL A 338 -12.80 2.93 -13.68
C VAL A 338 -14.16 3.21 -13.06
N LEU A 339 -14.93 2.15 -12.80
CA LEU A 339 -16.33 2.18 -12.41
C LEU A 339 -16.49 1.65 -10.98
N ALA A 340 -17.44 2.22 -10.24
CA ALA A 340 -17.95 1.66 -8.99
C ALA A 340 -19.49 1.73 -8.97
N VAL A 341 -20.14 1.05 -8.03
CA VAL A 341 -21.58 1.24 -7.78
C VAL A 341 -21.72 2.04 -6.50
N GLU A 342 -22.31 3.22 -6.62
CA GLU A 342 -22.65 4.09 -5.49
C GLU A 342 -24.16 4.28 -5.44
N ARG A 343 -24.75 4.11 -4.26
CA ARG A 343 -26.20 4.30 -4.03
C ARG A 343 -27.07 3.56 -5.07
N TYR A 344 -26.71 2.31 -5.35
CA TYR A 344 -27.40 1.41 -6.28
C TYR A 344 -27.32 1.77 -7.77
N VAL A 345 -26.46 2.72 -8.17
CA VAL A 345 -26.19 3.03 -9.59
C VAL A 345 -24.69 3.03 -9.89
N ALA A 346 -24.31 2.63 -11.09
CA ALA A 346 -22.91 2.65 -11.51
C ALA A 346 -22.46 4.10 -11.77
N VAL A 347 -21.24 4.42 -11.34
CA VAL A 347 -20.61 5.74 -11.48
C VAL A 347 -19.15 5.58 -11.92
N VAL A 348 -18.63 6.55 -12.67
CA VAL A 348 -17.22 6.61 -13.05
C VAL A 348 -16.43 7.23 -11.90
N VAL A 349 -15.57 6.42 -11.28
CA VAL A 349 -14.75 6.82 -10.11
C VAL A 349 -13.30 7.14 -10.47
N ARG A 350 -12.79 6.59 -11.58
CA ARG A 350 -11.42 6.82 -12.08
C ARG A 350 -11.40 7.04 -13.59
N PRO A 351 -11.95 8.16 -14.09
CA PRO A 351 -12.03 8.43 -15.53
C PRO A 351 -10.66 8.41 -16.23
N GLU A 352 -9.60 8.84 -15.55
CA GLU A 352 -8.21 8.87 -16.02
C GLU A 352 -7.59 7.48 -16.24
N ALA A 353 -8.13 6.45 -15.57
CA ALA A 353 -7.71 5.06 -15.76
C ALA A 353 -8.45 4.39 -16.93
N CYS A 354 -9.38 5.10 -17.58
CA CYS A 354 -10.14 4.56 -18.69
C CYS A 354 -9.32 4.56 -19.96
N CYS A 355 -9.15 3.39 -20.57
CA CYS A 355 -8.47 3.23 -21.84
C CYS A 355 -9.46 3.02 -23.02
N GLY A 356 -10.74 3.32 -22.81
CA GLY A 356 -11.79 3.23 -23.84
C GLY A 356 -12.20 1.82 -24.28
N LEU A 357 -11.93 0.79 -23.46
CA LEU A 357 -12.42 -0.57 -23.71
C LEU A 357 -13.94 -0.65 -23.51
N THR A 358 -14.65 -1.28 -24.44
CA THR A 358 -16.12 -1.39 -24.41
C THR A 358 -16.66 -2.56 -23.59
N LEU A 359 -15.80 -3.21 -22.79
CA LEU A 359 -16.18 -4.37 -21.98
C LEU A 359 -17.35 -4.07 -21.04
N CYS A 360 -17.30 -2.92 -20.36
CA CYS A 360 -18.34 -2.48 -19.42
C CYS A 360 -19.70 -2.19 -20.10
N GLU A 361 -19.69 -1.74 -21.35
CA GLU A 361 -20.89 -1.56 -22.19
C GLU A 361 -21.44 -2.91 -22.64
N GLN A 362 -20.58 -3.82 -23.10
CA GLN A 362 -20.97 -5.16 -23.59
C GLN A 362 -21.65 -6.01 -22.51
N VAL A 363 -21.25 -5.84 -21.25
CA VAL A 363 -21.83 -6.61 -20.13
C VAL A 363 -23.02 -5.93 -19.47
N CYS A 364 -23.39 -4.71 -19.89
CA CYS A 364 -24.50 -3.97 -19.28
C CYS A 364 -25.84 -4.61 -19.72
N PRO A 365 -26.57 -5.27 -18.80
CA PRO A 365 -27.68 -6.16 -19.16
C PRO A 365 -28.90 -5.41 -19.72
N ASN A 366 -29.01 -4.10 -19.47
CA ASN A 366 -30.11 -3.27 -19.90
C ASN A 366 -29.66 -2.06 -20.75
N GLY A 367 -28.38 -1.98 -21.11
CA GLY A 367 -27.84 -0.90 -21.92
C GLY A 367 -27.76 0.47 -21.25
N SER A 368 -27.89 0.56 -19.92
CA SER A 368 -27.75 1.83 -19.18
C SER A 368 -26.35 2.43 -19.21
N LEU A 369 -25.37 1.78 -19.86
CA LEU A 369 -24.01 2.26 -19.98
C LEU A 369 -23.58 2.12 -21.44
N VAL A 370 -23.10 3.22 -22.02
CA VAL A 370 -22.57 3.28 -23.40
C VAL A 370 -21.19 3.91 -23.37
N ILE A 371 -20.25 3.39 -24.16
CA ILE A 371 -18.94 3.99 -24.37
C ILE A 371 -19.03 4.87 -25.61
N THR A 372 -19.24 6.17 -25.40
CA THR A 372 -19.24 7.15 -26.49
C THR A 372 -17.80 7.50 -26.86
N ASP A 373 -17.56 7.84 -28.13
CA ASP A 373 -16.31 8.49 -28.54
C ASP A 373 -16.16 9.80 -27.74
N GLY A 374 -15.35 9.76 -26.69
CA GLY A 374 -15.05 10.91 -25.86
C GLY A 374 -14.10 11.85 -26.57
N ASP A 375 -14.29 13.16 -26.34
CA ASP A 375 -13.32 14.18 -26.69
C ASP A 375 -11.91 13.81 -26.15
N PRO A 376 -10.82 14.20 -26.85
CA PRO A 376 -9.47 13.91 -26.38
C PRO A 376 -9.25 14.44 -24.96
N ILE A 377 -8.45 13.74 -24.15
CA ILE A 377 -7.84 14.33 -22.95
C ILE A 377 -6.77 15.32 -23.44
N GLY A 378 -7.23 16.45 -23.96
CA GLY A 378 -6.41 17.56 -24.43
C GLY A 378 -6.30 18.58 -23.32
N ASP A 379 -5.34 18.41 -22.41
CA ASP A 379 -4.91 19.48 -21.50
C ASP A 379 -3.55 19.22 -20.83
N HIS A 380 -2.78 18.21 -21.28
CA HIS A 380 -1.47 17.87 -20.70
C HIS A 380 -0.35 17.97 -21.75
N PRO A 381 0.86 18.40 -21.34
CA PRO A 381 2.03 18.51 -22.20
C PRO A 381 2.53 17.13 -22.63
N GLN A 382 3.01 17.04 -23.86
CA GLN A 382 3.59 15.81 -24.40
C GLN A 382 5.03 15.64 -23.90
N VAL A 383 5.28 14.58 -23.14
CA VAL A 383 6.61 14.24 -22.58
C VAL A 383 7.14 12.91 -23.11
N GLY A 384 8.47 12.78 -23.12
CA GLY A 384 9.18 11.53 -23.37
C GLY A 384 9.10 10.57 -22.17
N ASP A 385 9.61 9.35 -22.34
CA ASP A 385 9.74 8.38 -21.24
C ASP A 385 10.70 8.89 -20.15
N ASP A 386 11.63 9.75 -20.49
CA ASP A 386 12.56 10.44 -19.60
C ASP A 386 11.97 11.70 -18.94
N LEU A 387 10.69 12.00 -19.22
CA LEU A 387 9.98 13.21 -18.79
C LEU A 387 10.47 14.52 -19.43
N GLN A 388 11.29 14.45 -20.48
CA GLN A 388 11.66 15.63 -21.27
C GLN A 388 10.46 16.08 -22.12
N ALA A 389 10.26 17.39 -22.24
CA ALA A 389 9.33 17.98 -23.19
C ALA A 389 9.74 17.59 -24.60
N ARG A 390 8.82 17.08 -25.41
CA ARG A 390 9.15 16.64 -26.77
C ARG A 390 9.59 17.81 -27.67
N ASP A 391 9.00 18.97 -27.44
CA ASP A 391 9.17 20.14 -28.31
C ASP A 391 10.32 21.05 -27.84
N VAL A 392 10.79 20.87 -26.60
CA VAL A 392 11.80 21.73 -25.97
C VAL A 392 12.91 20.88 -25.34
N PRO A 393 13.93 20.47 -26.12
CA PRO A 393 15.03 19.64 -25.62
C PRO A 393 15.78 20.31 -24.47
N GLY A 394 15.93 19.59 -23.36
CA GLY A 394 16.54 20.08 -22.12
C GLY A 394 15.56 20.69 -21.10
N LEU A 395 14.28 20.82 -21.44
CA LEU A 395 13.19 21.14 -20.52
C LEU A 395 12.46 19.86 -20.11
N TYR A 396 12.27 19.64 -18.82
CA TYR A 396 11.60 18.46 -18.26
C TYR A 396 10.34 18.87 -17.51
N LEU A 397 9.37 17.95 -17.39
CA LEU A 397 8.12 18.19 -16.67
C LEU A 397 7.79 17.04 -15.71
N ALA A 398 7.43 17.36 -14.47
CA ALA A 398 7.09 16.36 -13.46
C ALA A 398 5.94 16.81 -12.55
N GLY A 399 5.25 15.83 -11.97
CA GLY A 399 4.10 16.05 -11.09
C GLY A 399 2.80 16.21 -11.86
N ASP A 400 1.80 16.78 -11.19
CA ASP A 400 0.43 16.84 -11.72
C ASP A 400 0.34 17.50 -13.10
N VAL A 401 1.30 18.38 -13.46
CA VAL A 401 1.35 18.99 -14.80
C VAL A 401 1.36 17.96 -15.93
N THR A 402 1.85 16.74 -15.69
CA THR A 402 1.87 15.63 -16.67
C THR A 402 0.58 14.80 -16.70
N GLY A 403 -0.48 15.21 -15.99
CA GLY A 403 -1.78 14.54 -16.02
C GLY A 403 -1.97 13.35 -15.07
N LEU A 404 -1.07 13.13 -14.12
CA LEU A 404 -1.14 12.01 -13.15
C LEU A 404 -1.20 12.53 -11.70
N PRO A 405 -2.35 13.09 -11.24
CA PRO A 405 -2.43 13.80 -9.97
C PRO A 405 -2.39 12.86 -8.76
N LEU A 406 -1.19 12.57 -8.25
CA LEU A 406 -0.96 11.84 -7.00
C LEU A 406 0.40 12.26 -6.41
N ILE A 407 0.45 12.49 -5.10
CA ILE A 407 1.70 12.84 -4.38
C ILE A 407 2.80 11.82 -4.67
N LYS A 408 2.46 10.52 -4.65
CA LYS A 408 3.38 9.43 -5.01
C LYS A 408 3.93 9.55 -6.42
N ASN A 409 3.08 9.81 -7.41
CA ASN A 409 3.51 9.94 -8.80
C ASN A 409 4.41 11.17 -8.97
N ALA A 410 4.06 12.28 -8.33
CA ALA A 410 4.87 13.49 -8.34
C ALA A 410 6.28 13.24 -7.78
N ILE A 411 6.40 12.55 -6.63
CA ILE A 411 7.71 12.20 -6.05
C ILE A 411 8.52 11.32 -7.00
N LEU A 412 7.90 10.26 -7.55
CA LEU A 412 8.56 9.32 -8.46
C LEU A 412 9.02 9.99 -9.75
N GLN A 413 8.20 10.86 -10.32
CA GLN A 413 8.52 11.61 -11.54
C GLN A 413 9.65 12.61 -11.29
N GLY A 414 9.60 13.35 -10.18
CA GLY A 414 10.68 14.29 -9.82
C GLY A 414 12.04 13.59 -9.73
N ARG A 415 12.09 12.43 -9.07
CA ARG A 415 13.29 11.58 -9.01
C ARG A 415 13.73 11.11 -10.41
N ARG A 416 12.81 10.53 -11.17
CA ARG A 416 13.10 9.95 -12.50
C ARG A 416 13.62 11.00 -13.49
N ALA A 417 13.03 12.20 -13.49
CA ALA A 417 13.47 13.30 -14.35
C ALA A 417 14.93 13.68 -14.05
N VAL A 418 15.31 13.74 -12.77
CA VAL A 418 16.67 14.06 -12.37
C VAL A 418 17.66 12.94 -12.66
N GLU A 419 17.26 11.67 -12.50
CA GLU A 419 18.09 10.53 -12.91
C GLU A 419 18.37 10.55 -14.42
N ALA A 420 17.38 10.92 -15.24
CA ALA A 420 17.56 11.11 -16.68
C ALA A 420 18.48 12.31 -16.99
N ILE A 421 18.27 13.45 -16.33
CA ILE A 421 19.13 14.63 -16.48
C ILE A 421 20.58 14.30 -16.13
N ALA A 422 20.83 13.64 -15.00
CA ALA A 422 22.17 13.29 -14.55
C ALA A 422 22.90 12.35 -15.53
N ALA A 423 22.16 11.49 -16.24
CA ALA A 423 22.73 10.58 -17.23
C ALA A 423 23.17 11.27 -18.53
N GLU A 424 22.56 12.41 -18.88
CA GLU A 424 22.71 13.06 -20.18
C GLU A 424 23.22 14.51 -20.11
N ILE A 425 23.41 15.07 -18.92
CA ILE A 425 23.83 16.46 -18.76
C ILE A 425 25.24 16.66 -19.36
N PRO A 426 25.38 17.56 -20.36
CA PRO A 426 26.66 17.81 -20.99
C PRO A 426 27.57 18.62 -20.05
N ARG A 427 28.88 18.62 -20.32
CA ARG A 427 29.76 19.59 -19.66
C ARG A 427 29.36 21.01 -20.06
N HIS A 428 29.27 21.90 -19.07
CA HIS A 428 28.94 23.31 -19.25
C HIS A 428 29.69 24.19 -18.24
N ASP A 429 29.68 25.50 -18.49
CA ASP A 429 30.20 26.56 -17.64
C ASP A 429 29.09 27.35 -16.92
N ARG A 430 27.83 26.92 -17.07
CA ARG A 430 26.67 27.52 -16.39
C ARG A 430 26.76 27.35 -14.87
N PRO A 431 26.21 28.31 -14.09
CA PRO A 431 26.30 28.28 -12.63
C PRO A 431 25.47 27.16 -12.01
N LEU A 432 24.42 26.68 -12.69
CA LEU A 432 23.58 25.57 -12.25
C LEU A 432 23.49 24.46 -13.31
N ASP A 433 23.57 23.22 -12.86
CA ASP A 433 23.25 22.03 -13.64
C ASP A 433 21.73 21.97 -13.88
N LEU A 434 20.94 22.27 -12.85
CA LEU A 434 19.47 22.15 -12.86
C LEU A 434 18.79 23.30 -12.12
N LEU A 435 17.81 23.94 -12.77
CA LEU A 435 16.82 24.77 -12.08
C LEU A 435 15.49 24.01 -11.97
N VAL A 436 14.96 23.85 -10.76
CA VAL A 436 13.65 23.24 -10.51
C VAL A 436 12.61 24.33 -10.24
N VAL A 437 11.52 24.32 -11.00
CA VAL A 437 10.44 25.31 -10.87
C VAL A 437 9.24 24.67 -10.15
N GLY A 438 9.02 25.07 -8.90
CA GLY A 438 7.94 24.62 -8.03
C GLY A 438 8.45 23.76 -6.86
N ALA A 439 8.16 24.15 -5.62
CA ALA A 439 8.53 23.45 -4.40
C ALA A 439 7.40 22.56 -3.86
N GLY A 440 6.69 21.88 -4.77
CA GLY A 440 5.74 20.81 -4.45
C GLY A 440 6.44 19.44 -4.28
N PRO A 441 5.68 18.34 -4.07
CA PRO A 441 6.25 17.01 -3.91
C PRO A 441 7.22 16.57 -5.03
N ALA A 442 6.90 16.90 -6.30
CA ALA A 442 7.78 16.62 -7.42
C ALA A 442 9.08 17.42 -7.35
N GLY A 443 9.01 18.72 -7.10
CA GLY A 443 10.20 19.58 -7.07
C GLY A 443 11.10 19.33 -5.87
N ILE A 444 10.54 19.08 -4.69
CA ILE A 444 11.36 18.70 -3.53
C ILE A 444 12.02 17.34 -3.75
N SER A 445 11.29 16.36 -4.33
CA SER A 445 11.89 15.06 -4.70
C SER A 445 13.01 15.23 -5.72
N ALA A 446 12.82 16.09 -6.71
CA ALA A 446 13.85 16.42 -7.70
C ALA A 446 15.08 17.09 -7.06
N ALA A 447 14.89 18.05 -6.16
CA ALA A 447 16.01 18.69 -5.45
C ALA A 447 16.81 17.70 -4.61
N LEU A 448 16.13 16.76 -3.92
CA LEU A 448 16.77 15.68 -3.19
C LEU A 448 17.54 14.73 -4.12
N ALA A 449 16.95 14.34 -5.25
CA ALA A 449 17.61 13.50 -6.25
C ALA A 449 18.82 14.22 -6.88
N ALA A 450 18.73 15.53 -7.13
CA ALA A 450 19.82 16.31 -7.69
C ALA A 450 21.01 16.34 -6.72
N LYS A 451 20.74 16.50 -5.43
CA LYS A 451 21.73 16.39 -4.37
C LYS A 451 22.33 14.98 -4.27
N GLU A 452 21.53 13.93 -4.39
CA GLU A 452 22.00 12.53 -4.45
C GLU A 452 22.98 12.30 -5.62
N GLN A 453 22.70 12.91 -6.77
CA GLN A 453 23.52 12.85 -7.98
C GLN A 453 24.68 13.86 -8.01
N GLY A 454 24.81 14.72 -6.98
CA GLY A 454 25.87 15.73 -6.90
C GLY A 454 25.72 16.91 -7.88
N LEU A 455 24.51 17.17 -8.38
CA LEU A 455 24.21 18.30 -9.27
C LEU A 455 24.01 19.61 -8.49
N SER A 456 24.53 20.71 -9.02
CA SER A 456 24.21 22.07 -8.59
C SER A 456 22.77 22.42 -8.97
N CYS A 457 21.94 22.64 -7.95
CA CYS A 457 20.50 22.75 -8.11
C CYS A 457 19.90 23.81 -7.19
N GLU A 458 19.03 24.65 -7.76
CA GLU A 458 18.19 25.60 -7.03
C GLU A 458 16.71 25.32 -7.34
N VAL A 459 15.84 25.58 -6.35
CA VAL A 459 14.39 25.48 -6.51
C VAL A 459 13.77 26.87 -6.39
N VAL A 460 12.88 27.24 -7.31
CA VAL A 460 12.11 28.48 -7.24
C VAL A 460 10.63 28.16 -7.01
N GLU A 461 9.95 28.90 -6.14
CA GLU A 461 8.54 28.68 -5.79
C GLU A 461 7.80 30.01 -5.69
N GLN A 462 6.71 30.14 -6.45
CA GLN A 462 5.92 31.37 -6.47
C GLN A 462 5.19 31.64 -5.14
N GLY A 463 4.81 30.61 -4.40
CA GLY A 463 4.21 30.72 -3.08
C GLY A 463 5.18 30.33 -1.98
N SER A 464 4.73 29.40 -1.15
CA SER A 464 5.57 28.76 -0.13
C SER A 464 5.80 27.28 -0.43
N VAL A 465 6.81 26.68 0.20
CA VAL A 465 7.09 25.25 0.13
C VAL A 465 5.81 24.45 0.39
N ALA A 466 5.51 23.52 -0.52
CA ALA A 466 4.32 22.68 -0.51
C ALA A 466 2.98 23.45 -0.50
N GLN A 467 2.89 24.62 -1.16
CA GLN A 467 1.70 25.49 -1.19
C GLN A 467 0.39 24.74 -1.50
N SER A 468 0.42 23.85 -2.50
CA SER A 468 -0.75 23.04 -2.85
C SER A 468 -1.24 22.17 -1.69
N ILE A 469 -0.33 21.58 -0.91
CA ILE A 469 -0.68 20.80 0.28
C ILE A 469 -1.16 21.74 1.39
N ARG A 470 -0.51 22.90 1.61
CA ARG A 470 -0.92 23.90 2.62
C ARG A 470 -2.36 24.33 2.47
N SER A 471 -2.83 24.47 1.24
CA SER A 471 -4.20 24.85 0.92
C SER A 471 -5.26 23.76 1.17
N PHE A 472 -4.88 22.52 1.49
CA PHE A 472 -5.86 21.50 1.85
C PHE A 472 -6.64 21.88 3.14
N PRO A 473 -7.87 21.40 3.30
CA PRO A 473 -8.63 21.55 4.55
C PRO A 473 -7.84 21.10 5.78
N ARG A 474 -8.03 21.79 6.91
CA ARG A 474 -7.39 21.41 8.18
C ARG A 474 -7.79 20.00 8.59
N GLY A 475 -6.81 19.22 9.05
CA GLY A 475 -7.03 17.83 9.46
C GLY A 475 -7.39 16.89 8.32
N LYS A 476 -7.23 17.32 7.04
CA LYS A 476 -7.41 16.41 5.90
C LYS A 476 -6.46 15.23 6.06
N LEU A 477 -7.01 14.02 6.09
CA LEU A 477 -6.23 12.79 6.10
C LEU A 477 -5.65 12.53 4.70
N VAL A 478 -4.38 12.20 4.68
CA VAL A 478 -3.61 11.77 3.52
C VAL A 478 -3.16 10.35 3.79
N PHE A 479 -3.60 9.44 2.93
CA PHE A 479 -3.27 8.02 2.98
C PHE A 479 -2.32 7.70 1.84
N ASP A 480 -1.14 7.19 2.17
CA ASP A 480 -0.26 6.60 1.16
C ASP A 480 0.60 5.49 1.78
N GLN A 481 1.09 4.60 0.94
CA GLN A 481 2.12 3.65 1.35
C GLN A 481 3.43 4.42 1.65
N PRO A 482 4.37 3.83 2.42
CA PRO A 482 5.66 4.46 2.67
C PRO A 482 6.33 4.83 1.35
N LEU A 483 6.70 6.10 1.22
CA LEU A 483 7.34 6.66 0.02
C LEU A 483 8.83 6.75 0.26
N ASP A 484 9.63 6.22 -0.66
CA ASP A 484 11.08 6.38 -0.61
C ASP A 484 11.45 7.77 -1.16
N LEU A 485 11.94 8.65 -0.28
CA LEU A 485 12.52 9.93 -0.70
C LEU A 485 14.03 9.76 -0.93
N PRO A 486 14.58 10.34 -2.03
CA PRO A 486 16.03 10.37 -2.23
C PRO A 486 16.72 11.05 -1.04
N VAL A 487 17.86 10.50 -0.59
CA VAL A 487 18.68 10.99 0.55
C VAL A 487 17.99 10.94 1.95
N ALA A 488 16.72 11.33 2.05
CA ALA A 488 15.98 11.48 3.31
C ALA A 488 15.32 10.19 3.84
N GLY A 489 15.36 9.09 3.07
CA GLY A 489 14.79 7.80 3.47
C GLY A 489 13.26 7.72 3.36
N LYS A 490 12.64 6.82 4.13
CA LYS A 490 11.19 6.53 4.01
C LYS A 490 10.32 7.62 4.65
N LEU A 491 9.48 8.26 3.85
CA LEU A 491 8.36 9.07 4.29
C LEU A 491 7.14 8.18 4.59
N TRP A 492 6.90 7.93 5.88
CA TRP A 492 5.76 7.12 6.34
C TRP A 492 4.47 7.95 6.37
N LEU A 493 3.51 7.59 5.50
CA LEU A 493 2.20 8.25 5.34
C LEU A 493 1.00 7.30 5.54
N GLN A 494 1.13 6.26 6.39
CA GLN A 494 0.07 5.25 6.59
C GLN A 494 -1.29 5.88 6.95
N GLU A 495 -1.27 6.92 7.78
CA GLU A 495 -2.40 7.81 8.06
C GLU A 495 -1.82 9.11 8.62
N ALA A 496 -1.71 10.14 7.77
CA ALA A 496 -1.15 11.42 8.19
C ALA A 496 -2.14 12.55 7.88
N THR A 497 -2.33 13.45 8.83
CA THR A 497 -3.02 14.72 8.57
C THR A 497 -2.17 15.62 7.64
N LYS A 498 -2.82 16.59 6.99
CA LYS A 498 -2.15 17.66 6.23
C LYS A 498 -1.02 18.28 7.05
N GLU A 499 -1.27 18.60 8.31
CA GLU A 499 -0.34 19.25 9.21
C GLU A 499 0.89 18.37 9.52
N GLU A 500 0.69 17.08 9.77
CA GLU A 500 1.78 16.13 9.98
C GLU A 500 2.60 15.93 8.70
N LEU A 501 1.95 15.84 7.54
CA LEU A 501 2.60 15.75 6.24
C LEU A 501 3.48 16.98 5.99
N LEU A 502 2.96 18.19 6.22
CA LEU A 502 3.71 19.43 6.07
C LEU A 502 4.89 19.49 7.05
N THR A 503 4.69 19.09 8.30
CA THR A 503 5.75 19.06 9.31
C THR A 503 6.90 18.16 8.89
N LYS A 504 6.59 16.96 8.36
CA LYS A 504 7.59 16.03 7.82
C LYS A 504 8.30 16.62 6.60
N TRP A 505 7.57 17.20 5.64
CA TRP A 505 8.17 17.84 4.46
C TRP A 505 9.11 18.99 4.82
N LEU A 506 8.67 19.91 5.67
CA LEU A 506 9.48 21.06 6.10
C LEU A 506 10.68 20.65 6.95
N ARG A 507 10.58 19.51 7.64
CA ARG A 507 11.73 18.90 8.32
C ARG A 507 12.77 18.40 7.31
N VAL A 508 12.35 17.66 6.28
CA VAL A 508 13.25 17.17 5.22
C VAL A 508 13.95 18.33 4.50
N VAL A 509 13.20 19.36 4.11
CA VAL A 509 13.77 20.55 3.44
C VAL A 509 14.87 21.21 4.29
N ARG A 510 14.65 21.31 5.61
CA ARG A 510 15.63 21.91 6.54
C ARG A 510 16.83 21.00 6.82
N GLU A 511 16.59 19.72 7.10
CA GLU A 511 17.66 18.75 7.39
C GLU A 511 18.59 18.58 6.18
N GLU A 512 18.01 18.56 4.98
CA GLU A 512 18.75 18.43 3.73
C GLU A 512 19.27 19.75 3.17
N ARG A 513 18.98 20.89 3.84
CA ARG A 513 19.44 22.23 3.45
C ARG A 513 19.21 22.53 1.96
N LEU A 514 18.02 22.23 1.47
CA LEU A 514 17.66 22.49 0.07
C LEU A 514 17.57 24.01 -0.16
N THR A 515 18.20 24.49 -1.22
CA THR A 515 18.13 25.91 -1.63
C THR A 515 16.79 26.15 -2.34
N ILE A 516 15.84 26.74 -1.63
CA ILE A 516 14.51 27.07 -2.17
C ILE A 516 14.26 28.57 -2.03
N HIS A 517 13.99 29.23 -3.16
CA HIS A 517 13.61 30.62 -3.25
C HIS A 517 12.08 30.73 -3.30
N GLU A 518 11.46 31.02 -2.15
CA GLU A 518 10.01 31.28 -2.03
C GLU A 518 9.69 32.72 -2.49
N GLY A 519 8.47 32.93 -2.99
CA GLY A 519 8.05 34.25 -3.49
C GLY A 519 8.67 34.63 -4.86
N GLU A 520 9.30 33.69 -5.56
CA GLU A 520 9.82 33.90 -6.92
C GLU A 520 9.00 33.13 -7.95
N ARG A 521 8.34 33.85 -8.84
CA ARG A 521 7.51 33.32 -9.92
C ARG A 521 8.32 33.20 -11.20
N PHE A 522 8.42 31.98 -11.72
CA PHE A 522 8.94 31.73 -13.06
C PHE A 522 7.96 32.20 -14.14
N THR A 523 8.44 33.03 -15.07
CA THR A 523 7.59 33.67 -16.09
C THR A 523 8.02 33.37 -17.53
N GLY A 524 9.29 33.07 -17.75
CA GLY A 524 9.83 32.86 -19.09
C GLY A 524 11.11 32.05 -19.12
N LEU A 525 11.45 31.60 -20.32
CA LEU A 525 12.66 30.83 -20.61
C LEU A 525 13.20 31.20 -21.98
N ARG A 526 14.50 31.47 -22.06
CA ARG A 526 15.22 31.58 -23.34
C ARG A 526 16.30 30.50 -23.43
N ARG A 527 16.44 29.89 -24.61
CA ARG A 527 17.56 28.99 -24.89
C ARG A 527 18.80 29.82 -25.21
N GLU A 528 19.95 29.38 -24.72
CA GLU A 528 21.23 30.02 -24.97
C GLU A 528 22.31 28.92 -25.06
N GLY A 529 22.86 28.70 -26.26
CA GLY A 529 23.69 27.51 -26.50
C GLY A 529 22.95 26.22 -26.13
N GLU A 530 23.59 25.33 -25.37
CA GLU A 530 23.05 24.04 -24.91
C GLU A 530 22.30 24.08 -23.56
N GLY A 531 22.01 25.28 -23.03
CA GLY A 531 21.25 25.46 -21.80
C GLY A 531 20.27 26.62 -21.88
N PHE A 532 19.88 27.15 -20.72
CA PHE A 532 18.77 28.10 -20.62
C PHE A 532 19.02 29.24 -19.63
N VAL A 533 18.38 30.37 -19.90
CA VAL A 533 18.20 31.44 -18.93
C VAL A 533 16.71 31.57 -18.61
N ALA A 534 16.39 31.40 -17.33
CA ALA A 534 15.05 31.50 -16.76
C ALA A 534 14.80 32.91 -16.25
N THR A 535 13.64 33.48 -16.55
CA THR A 535 13.18 34.77 -16.04
C THR A 535 12.25 34.54 -14.86
N LEU A 536 12.56 35.21 -13.75
CA LEU A 536 11.81 35.17 -12.50
C LEU A 536 11.31 36.58 -12.17
N LEU A 537 10.10 36.67 -11.63
CA LEU A 537 9.51 37.88 -11.08
C LEU A 537 9.15 37.64 -9.62
N ALA A 538 9.22 38.69 -8.80
CA ALA A 538 8.66 38.61 -7.46
C ALA A 538 7.15 38.30 -7.55
N SER A 539 6.69 37.38 -6.70
CA SER A 539 5.30 36.91 -6.73
C SER A 539 4.29 37.96 -6.29
N ASP A 540 4.72 39.01 -5.60
CA ASP A 540 3.92 40.20 -5.26
C ASP A 540 3.53 40.99 -6.53
N GLY A 541 4.38 41.01 -7.55
CA GLY A 541 4.17 41.67 -8.85
C GLY A 541 4.96 42.96 -9.02
N ASP A 542 5.67 43.39 -7.98
CA ASP A 542 6.32 44.72 -7.90
C ASP A 542 7.86 44.65 -7.89
N GLY A 543 8.42 43.44 -8.04
CA GLY A 543 9.87 43.21 -8.04
C GLY A 543 10.51 43.25 -9.43
N GLU A 544 11.81 43.59 -9.47
CA GLU A 544 12.61 43.52 -10.70
C GLU A 544 12.73 42.08 -11.22
N GLU A 545 12.83 41.94 -12.54
CA GLU A 545 13.11 40.67 -13.17
C GLU A 545 14.50 40.17 -12.79
N ARG A 546 14.56 38.93 -12.29
CA ARG A 546 15.80 38.22 -12.00
C ARG A 546 16.01 37.12 -13.03
N GLU A 547 17.18 37.07 -13.63
CA GLU A 547 17.57 35.99 -14.53
C GLU A 547 18.44 34.94 -13.80
N ILE A 548 18.17 33.66 -14.05
CA ILE A 548 19.01 32.54 -13.58
C ILE A 548 19.41 31.66 -14.77
N SER A 549 20.71 31.36 -14.87
CA SER A 549 21.27 30.49 -15.91
C SER A 549 21.41 29.05 -15.42
N ALA A 550 20.88 28.09 -16.16
CA ALA A 550 20.99 26.66 -15.85
C ALA A 550 21.15 25.80 -17.11
N ALA A 551 21.80 24.65 -17.00
CA ALA A 551 21.93 23.75 -18.14
C ALA A 551 20.62 23.02 -18.47
N ARG A 552 19.85 22.62 -17.46
CA ARG A 552 18.53 21.98 -17.61
C ARG A 552 17.49 22.65 -16.72
N ILE A 553 16.23 22.54 -17.13
CA ILE A 553 15.08 23.07 -16.37
C ILE A 553 14.10 21.93 -16.12
N LEU A 554 13.59 21.84 -14.89
CA LEU A 554 12.50 20.93 -14.54
C LEU A 554 11.28 21.73 -14.04
N LEU A 555 10.16 21.66 -14.78
CA LEU A 555 8.89 22.25 -14.38
C LEU A 555 8.11 21.27 -13.49
N ALA A 556 8.03 21.58 -12.20
CA ALA A 556 7.27 20.87 -11.16
C ALA A 556 6.09 21.72 -10.63
N ILE A 557 5.44 22.47 -11.52
CA ILE A 557 4.49 23.54 -11.22
C ILE A 557 3.05 23.08 -10.87
N GLY A 558 2.77 21.79 -11.03
CA GLY A 558 1.42 21.23 -10.83
C GLY A 558 0.37 21.79 -11.80
N GLN A 559 -0.92 21.67 -11.45
CA GLN A 559 -2.05 22.10 -12.31
C GLN A 559 -2.79 23.36 -11.83
N ARG A 560 -2.52 23.85 -10.62
CA ARG A 560 -3.36 24.90 -9.99
C ARG A 560 -3.24 26.27 -10.64
N GLY A 561 -2.12 26.54 -11.30
CA GLY A 561 -1.86 27.83 -11.92
C GLY A 561 -1.56 28.93 -10.91
N THR A 562 -1.47 30.16 -11.42
CA THR A 562 -1.16 31.36 -10.64
C THR A 562 -2.44 32.13 -10.38
N ALA A 563 -2.76 32.44 -9.13
CA ALA A 563 -3.96 33.21 -8.82
C ALA A 563 -3.89 34.61 -9.43
N ARG A 564 -4.99 35.06 -10.03
CA ARG A 564 -5.08 36.43 -10.53
C ARG A 564 -5.19 37.38 -9.35
N LYS A 565 -4.37 38.43 -9.37
CA LYS A 565 -4.35 39.47 -8.36
C LYS A 565 -5.36 40.57 -8.66
N LEU A 566 -5.73 41.30 -7.62
CA LEU A 566 -6.48 42.54 -7.79
C LEU A 566 -5.59 43.55 -8.53
N PRO A 567 -6.16 44.37 -9.42
CA PRO A 567 -5.42 45.42 -10.12
C PRO A 567 -5.24 46.66 -9.22
N VAL A 568 -4.88 46.45 -7.96
CA VAL A 568 -4.65 47.50 -6.96
C VAL A 568 -3.41 47.12 -6.15
N GLU A 569 -2.63 48.12 -5.77
CA GLU A 569 -1.48 47.92 -4.89
C GLU A 569 -1.96 47.52 -3.48
N LEU A 570 -1.31 46.51 -2.91
CA LEU A 570 -1.56 46.05 -1.54
C LEU A 570 -0.36 46.44 -0.69
N SER A 571 -0.57 47.20 0.38
CA SER A 571 0.48 47.46 1.36
C SER A 571 0.80 46.19 2.14
N SER A 572 2.05 46.04 2.60
CA SER A 572 2.48 44.91 3.44
C SER A 572 1.61 44.69 4.69
N GLU A 573 1.04 45.77 5.25
CA GLU A 573 0.12 45.73 6.38
C GLU A 573 -1.22 45.02 6.10
N VAL A 574 -1.66 44.93 4.82
CA VAL A 574 -2.95 44.34 4.43
C VAL A 574 -2.82 43.03 3.68
N GLU A 575 -1.62 42.63 3.24
CA GLU A 575 -1.43 41.37 2.51
C GLU A 575 -1.89 40.15 3.32
N SER A 576 -1.69 40.16 4.64
CA SER A 576 -2.04 39.03 5.52
C SER A 576 -3.54 38.77 5.63
N LYS A 577 -4.40 39.73 5.26
CA LYS A 577 -5.87 39.58 5.24
C LYS A 577 -6.43 39.25 3.85
N VAL A 578 -5.60 39.19 2.81
CA VAL A 578 -6.01 38.89 1.44
C VAL A 578 -5.70 37.44 1.08
N PHE A 579 -6.74 36.69 0.70
CA PHE A 579 -6.67 35.26 0.43
C PHE A 579 -7.08 34.95 -1.00
N TYR A 580 -6.27 34.17 -1.71
CA TYR A 580 -6.55 33.73 -3.09
C TYR A 580 -7.14 32.32 -3.17
N HIS A 581 -7.37 31.68 -2.02
CA HIS A 581 -7.99 30.37 -1.91
C HIS A 581 -8.63 30.22 -0.52
N LEU A 582 -9.68 29.41 -0.43
CA LEU A 582 -10.28 29.04 0.84
C LEU A 582 -9.77 27.67 1.28
N ALA A 583 -8.93 27.64 2.32
CA ALA A 583 -8.46 26.37 2.90
C ALA A 583 -9.51 25.75 3.85
N ASP A 584 -10.03 26.54 4.80
CA ASP A 584 -11.03 26.09 5.77
C ASP A 584 -11.90 27.27 6.26
N ALA A 585 -13.20 27.21 5.93
CA ALA A 585 -14.17 28.22 6.30
C ALA A 585 -14.30 28.41 7.82
N ARG A 586 -14.07 27.36 8.62
CA ARG A 586 -14.19 27.42 10.10
C ARG A 586 -13.18 28.37 10.74
N SER A 587 -12.10 28.71 10.03
CA SER A 587 -11.10 29.67 10.52
C SER A 587 -11.62 31.11 10.55
N PHE A 588 -12.78 31.37 9.93
CA PHE A 588 -13.35 32.70 9.76
C PHE A 588 -14.71 32.87 10.45
N VAL A 589 -15.04 31.97 11.39
CA VAL A 589 -16.27 32.05 12.21
C VAL A 589 -16.33 33.40 12.93
N GLY A 590 -17.46 34.10 12.81
CA GLY A 590 -17.70 35.36 13.49
C GLY A 590 -17.13 36.60 12.79
N GLN A 591 -16.47 36.46 11.64
CA GLN A 591 -15.78 37.56 10.96
C GLN A 591 -16.64 38.21 9.86
N ARG A 592 -16.28 39.44 9.48
CA ARG A 592 -16.80 40.18 8.32
C ARG A 592 -15.90 39.89 7.12
N LEU A 593 -16.44 39.29 6.07
CA LEU A 593 -15.66 38.77 4.96
C LEU A 593 -16.13 39.37 3.63
N LEU A 594 -15.18 39.83 2.82
CA LEU A 594 -15.43 40.21 1.43
C LEU A 594 -14.97 39.09 0.49
N VAL A 595 -15.83 38.64 -0.41
CA VAL A 595 -15.47 37.73 -1.51
C VAL A 595 -15.54 38.50 -2.83
N VAL A 596 -14.44 38.56 -3.57
CA VAL A 596 -14.36 39.24 -4.86
C VAL A 596 -14.47 38.21 -5.98
N GLY A 597 -15.53 38.29 -6.77
CA GLY A 597 -15.82 37.39 -7.88
C GLY A 597 -17.11 36.59 -7.72
N LEU A 598 -17.55 35.99 -8.82
CA LEU A 598 -18.79 35.20 -8.89
C LEU A 598 -18.67 33.97 -9.83
N GLY A 599 -17.45 33.45 -10.01
CA GLY A 599 -17.27 32.13 -10.63
C GLY A 599 -17.71 31.01 -9.70
N ASP A 600 -17.72 29.75 -10.16
CA ASP A 600 -18.12 28.62 -9.31
C ASP A 600 -17.31 28.52 -8.01
N VAL A 601 -15.98 28.67 -8.08
CA VAL A 601 -15.11 28.67 -6.90
C VAL A 601 -15.43 29.83 -5.95
N ALA A 602 -15.76 31.01 -6.49
CA ALA A 602 -16.14 32.17 -5.69
C ALA A 602 -17.48 31.95 -4.98
N MET A 603 -18.47 31.37 -5.69
CA MET A 603 -19.76 31.02 -5.11
C MET A 603 -19.62 29.93 -4.04
N GLU A 604 -18.86 28.87 -4.30
CA GLU A 604 -18.60 27.81 -3.32
C GLU A 604 -17.89 28.36 -2.07
N THR A 605 -16.94 29.28 -2.25
CA THR A 605 -16.28 30.01 -1.16
C THR A 605 -17.28 30.83 -0.35
N ALA A 606 -18.09 31.67 -1.02
CA ALA A 606 -19.08 32.52 -0.36
C ALA A 606 -20.13 31.70 0.41
N ILE A 607 -20.63 30.61 -0.20
CA ILE A 607 -21.58 29.68 0.44
C ILE A 607 -20.96 29.02 1.67
N ALA A 608 -19.72 28.52 1.55
CA ALA A 608 -19.03 27.85 2.66
C ALA A 608 -18.81 28.79 3.85
N LEU A 609 -18.43 30.05 3.57
CA LEU A 609 -18.23 31.10 4.57
C LEU A 609 -19.56 31.56 5.20
N ALA A 610 -20.61 31.77 4.40
CA ALA A 610 -21.91 32.24 4.90
C ALA A 610 -22.64 31.19 5.76
N ARG A 611 -22.26 29.92 5.65
CA ARG A 611 -22.76 28.85 6.53
C ARG A 611 -22.08 28.83 7.90
N GLN A 612 -21.00 29.59 8.09
CA GLN A 612 -20.31 29.65 9.38
C GLN A 612 -21.08 30.57 10.33
N HIS A 613 -21.20 30.13 11.59
CA HIS A 613 -21.94 30.86 12.61
C HIS A 613 -21.40 32.28 12.81
N GLY A 614 -22.29 33.27 12.90
CA GLY A 614 -21.94 34.67 13.17
C GLY A 614 -21.10 35.37 12.09
N THR A 615 -20.93 34.76 10.91
CA THR A 615 -20.07 35.28 9.85
C THR A 615 -20.88 36.14 8.89
N ALA A 616 -20.41 37.36 8.60
CA ALA A 616 -21.07 38.27 7.66
C ALA A 616 -20.32 38.26 6.33
N VAL A 617 -20.96 37.79 5.26
CA VAL A 617 -20.33 37.69 3.93
C VAL A 617 -20.89 38.73 2.97
N THR A 618 -20.02 39.53 2.38
CA THR A 618 -20.32 40.42 1.26
C THR A 618 -19.60 39.91 0.01
N VAL A 619 -20.29 39.82 -1.12
CA VAL A 619 -19.72 39.43 -2.41
C VAL A 619 -19.65 40.64 -3.31
N SER A 620 -18.47 41.01 -3.79
CA SER A 620 -18.29 42.03 -4.83
C SER A 620 -18.15 41.35 -6.18
N TYR A 621 -18.94 41.79 -7.16
CA TYR A 621 -18.86 41.30 -8.52
C TYR A 621 -19.07 42.43 -9.53
N ARG A 622 -18.17 42.49 -10.52
CA ARG A 622 -18.22 43.48 -11.62
C ARG A 622 -19.45 43.35 -12.54
N GLY A 623 -20.09 42.18 -12.54
CA GLY A 623 -21.32 41.96 -13.32
C GLY A 623 -22.58 42.41 -12.59
N ASP A 624 -23.68 42.39 -13.31
CA ASP A 624 -25.03 42.82 -12.90
C ASP A 624 -25.97 41.64 -12.54
N GLY A 625 -25.46 40.40 -12.55
CA GLY A 625 -26.26 39.23 -12.22
C GLY A 625 -25.52 37.89 -12.35
N PHE A 626 -26.25 36.81 -12.05
CA PHE A 626 -25.76 35.43 -12.15
C PHE A 626 -25.77 34.92 -13.61
N LYS A 627 -24.84 35.42 -14.43
CA LYS A 627 -24.71 35.05 -15.85
C LYS A 627 -23.89 33.77 -16.11
N ARG A 628 -23.17 33.26 -15.09
CA ARG A 628 -22.27 32.10 -15.21
C ARG A 628 -22.22 31.27 -13.92
N GLY A 629 -21.83 30.00 -14.06
CA GLY A 629 -21.63 29.05 -12.96
C GLY A 629 -22.76 28.02 -12.83
N LYS A 630 -22.54 27.00 -11.99
CA LYS A 630 -23.45 25.86 -11.84
C LYS A 630 -24.79 26.30 -11.24
N ALA A 631 -25.89 25.80 -11.81
CA ALA A 631 -27.25 26.11 -11.37
C ALA A 631 -27.47 25.90 -9.86
N ARG A 632 -26.90 24.83 -9.29
CA ARG A 632 -26.97 24.54 -7.84
C ARG A 632 -26.32 25.64 -6.97
N ASN A 633 -25.19 26.19 -7.43
CA ASN A 633 -24.45 27.20 -6.69
C ASN A 633 -25.20 28.54 -6.76
N ILE A 634 -25.74 28.87 -7.93
CA ILE A 634 -26.59 30.06 -8.13
C ILE A 634 -27.84 29.98 -7.25
N ALA A 635 -28.53 28.84 -7.22
CA ALA A 635 -29.73 28.64 -6.41
C ALA A 635 -29.43 28.82 -4.90
N GLU A 636 -28.33 28.24 -4.42
CA GLU A 636 -27.93 28.37 -3.01
C GLU A 636 -27.48 29.79 -2.66
N MET A 637 -26.75 30.48 -3.55
CA MET A 637 -26.42 31.89 -3.38
C MET A 637 -27.68 32.74 -3.20
N LYS A 638 -28.69 32.58 -4.09
CA LYS A 638 -29.96 33.29 -3.99
C LYS A 638 -30.67 33.03 -2.66
N ARG A 639 -30.77 31.77 -2.26
CA ARG A 639 -31.38 31.37 -0.97
C ARG A 639 -30.68 32.03 0.23
N LEU A 640 -29.34 32.08 0.23
CA LEU A 640 -28.57 32.68 1.32
C LEU A 640 -28.66 34.22 1.33
N VAL A 641 -28.77 34.85 0.17
CA VAL A 641 -29.05 36.29 0.05
C VAL A 641 -30.44 36.61 0.57
N GLU A 642 -31.46 35.85 0.17
CA GLU A 642 -32.85 36.01 0.64
C GLU A 642 -32.97 35.78 2.15
N ALA A 643 -32.20 34.83 2.70
CA ALA A 643 -32.12 34.58 4.13
C ALA A 643 -31.33 35.64 4.91
N GLY A 644 -30.74 36.64 4.24
CA GLY A 644 -29.91 37.69 4.86
C GLY A 644 -28.54 37.21 5.36
N ALA A 645 -28.14 35.98 5.05
CA ALA A 645 -26.86 35.39 5.47
C ALA A 645 -25.67 35.92 4.65
N MET A 646 -25.93 36.51 3.47
CA MET A 646 -24.91 37.17 2.66
C MET A 646 -25.50 38.33 1.86
N LYS A 647 -24.64 39.24 1.40
CA LYS A 647 -24.99 40.36 0.52
C LYS A 647 -24.18 40.28 -0.76
N VAL A 648 -24.75 40.73 -1.88
CA VAL A 648 -24.04 40.86 -3.16
C VAL A 648 -24.07 42.30 -3.62
N VAL A 649 -22.90 42.87 -3.89
CA VAL A 649 -22.70 44.19 -4.47
C VAL A 649 -22.39 44.00 -5.96
N TRP A 650 -23.40 44.26 -6.79
CA TRP A 650 -23.30 44.17 -8.23
C TRP A 650 -22.57 45.37 -8.83
N SER A 651 -22.10 45.21 -10.06
CA SER A 651 -21.40 46.24 -10.83
C SER A 651 -20.32 46.95 -10.00
N SER A 652 -19.56 46.16 -9.24
CA SER A 652 -18.55 46.66 -8.31
C SER A 652 -17.14 46.15 -8.62
N GLU A 653 -16.16 47.03 -8.44
CA GLU A 653 -14.73 46.74 -8.56
C GLU A 653 -14.00 47.23 -7.32
N VAL A 654 -12.95 46.51 -6.90
CA VAL A 654 -12.12 46.91 -5.76
C VAL A 654 -11.22 48.06 -6.20
N GLU A 655 -11.30 49.18 -5.50
CA GLU A 655 -10.48 50.36 -5.75
C GLU A 655 -9.32 50.47 -4.75
N ARG A 656 -9.54 50.10 -3.49
CA ARG A 656 -8.52 50.14 -2.43
C ARG A 656 -8.82 49.12 -1.34
N VAL A 657 -7.77 48.50 -0.81
CA VAL A 657 -7.83 47.61 0.36
C VAL A 657 -7.11 48.27 1.54
N ALA A 658 -7.78 48.38 2.68
CA ALA A 658 -7.22 48.90 3.93
C ALA A 658 -7.29 47.82 5.03
N VAL A 659 -6.71 48.13 6.20
CA VAL A 659 -6.63 47.20 7.34
C VAL A 659 -8.00 46.68 7.77
N ASP A 660 -9.01 47.55 7.88
CA ASP A 660 -10.34 47.17 8.40
C ASP A 660 -11.48 47.35 7.38
N GLU A 661 -11.18 47.84 6.18
CA GLU A 661 -12.18 48.18 5.17
C GLU A 661 -11.67 47.98 3.74
N VAL A 662 -12.60 47.86 2.79
CA VAL A 662 -12.34 47.84 1.36
C VAL A 662 -13.24 48.87 0.69
N THR A 663 -12.64 49.67 -0.19
CA THR A 663 -13.34 50.65 -1.01
C THR A 663 -13.71 50.01 -2.35
N LEU A 664 -15.00 49.96 -2.64
CA LEU A 664 -15.56 49.46 -3.90
C LEU A 664 -16.04 50.62 -4.77
N LYS A 665 -15.63 50.64 -6.03
CA LYS A 665 -16.21 51.50 -7.04
C LYS A 665 -17.45 50.82 -7.61
N THR A 666 -18.61 51.46 -7.51
CA THR A 666 -19.88 50.94 -8.04
C THR A 666 -20.46 51.90 -9.08
N ALA A 667 -21.49 51.46 -9.82
CA ALA A 667 -22.23 52.32 -10.74
C ALA A 667 -22.86 53.57 -10.07
N ASN A 668 -23.12 53.51 -8.76
CA ASN A 668 -23.74 54.58 -7.98
C ASN A 668 -22.72 55.41 -7.19
N GLY A 669 -21.42 55.28 -7.50
CA GLY A 669 -20.32 55.90 -6.77
C GLY A 669 -19.58 54.91 -5.88
N THR A 670 -18.75 55.45 -4.99
CA THR A 670 -17.87 54.65 -4.12
C THR A 670 -18.61 54.17 -2.87
N GLN A 671 -18.41 52.90 -2.51
CA GLN A 671 -18.97 52.28 -1.32
C GLN A 671 -17.85 51.64 -0.49
N THR A 672 -17.81 51.95 0.80
CA THR A 672 -16.87 51.33 1.75
C THR A 672 -17.51 50.15 2.45
N ILE A 673 -16.81 49.02 2.49
CA ILE A 673 -17.24 47.78 3.13
C ILE A 673 -16.24 47.41 4.22
N GLU A 674 -16.69 47.41 5.47
CA GLU A 674 -15.91 46.89 6.58
C GLU A 674 -15.66 45.39 6.43
N ASN A 675 -14.43 44.94 6.67
CA ASN A 675 -14.06 43.54 6.57
C ASN A 675 -12.78 43.23 7.33
N ASP A 676 -12.73 42.02 7.88
CA ASP A 676 -11.58 41.45 8.56
C ASP A 676 -10.70 40.66 7.58
N ALA A 677 -11.29 40.09 6.51
CA ALA A 677 -10.58 39.36 5.46
C ALA A 677 -11.22 39.50 4.07
N VAL A 678 -10.38 39.41 3.04
CA VAL A 678 -10.77 39.53 1.62
C VAL A 678 -10.37 38.26 0.87
N PHE A 679 -11.33 37.62 0.20
CA PHE A 679 -11.14 36.45 -0.64
C PHE A 679 -11.20 36.83 -2.12
N VAL A 680 -10.06 36.85 -2.80
CA VAL A 680 -9.95 37.19 -4.21
C VAL A 680 -10.13 35.94 -5.07
N MET A 681 -11.36 35.72 -5.55
CA MET A 681 -11.79 34.53 -6.31
C MET A 681 -12.10 34.87 -7.77
N ILE A 682 -11.21 35.62 -8.41
CA ILE A 682 -11.35 36.13 -9.79
C ILE A 682 -10.73 35.21 -10.87
N GLY A 683 -10.29 34.02 -10.44
CA GLY A 683 -9.74 32.98 -11.30
C GLY A 683 -8.22 32.85 -11.22
N VAL A 684 -7.68 31.91 -11.99
CA VAL A 684 -6.24 31.59 -12.06
C VAL A 684 -5.77 31.70 -13.51
N GLU A 685 -4.50 32.05 -13.71
CA GLU A 685 -3.77 31.80 -14.96
C GLU A 685 -3.38 30.32 -14.98
N PRO A 686 -3.94 29.50 -15.88
CA PRO A 686 -3.67 28.07 -15.90
C PRO A 686 -2.23 27.81 -16.37
N PRO A 687 -1.56 26.74 -15.87
CA PRO A 687 -0.18 26.42 -16.25
C PRO A 687 0.03 26.27 -17.76
N ARG A 688 -1.02 25.87 -18.51
CA ARG A 688 -0.99 25.74 -19.97
C ARG A 688 -0.56 27.04 -20.68
N ALA A 689 -0.95 28.20 -20.16
CA ALA A 689 -0.61 29.48 -20.79
C ALA A 689 0.89 29.73 -20.70
N LEU A 690 1.51 29.40 -19.55
CA LEU A 690 2.95 29.40 -19.39
C LEU A 690 3.60 28.36 -20.31
N LEU A 691 3.14 27.11 -20.29
CA LEU A 691 3.71 26.04 -21.14
C LEU A 691 3.69 26.40 -22.63
N GLY A 692 2.60 26.97 -23.13
CA GLY A 692 2.49 27.44 -24.52
C GLY A 692 3.50 28.56 -24.83
N ARG A 693 3.72 29.51 -23.92
CA ARG A 693 4.78 30.54 -24.07
C ARG A 693 6.18 29.95 -24.10
N LEU A 694 6.40 28.81 -23.45
CA LEU A 694 7.67 28.09 -23.45
C LEU A 694 7.87 27.21 -24.70
N GLY A 695 6.88 27.13 -25.60
CA GLY A 695 6.91 26.29 -26.78
C GLY A 695 6.60 24.81 -26.51
N VAL A 696 6.01 24.47 -25.37
CA VAL A 696 5.57 23.10 -25.07
C VAL A 696 4.16 22.90 -25.62
N GLU A 697 3.98 21.94 -26.53
CA GLU A 697 2.66 21.63 -27.08
C GLU A 697 1.78 20.97 -26.00
N VAL A 698 0.61 21.56 -25.78
CA VAL A 698 -0.45 21.02 -24.93
C VAL A 698 -1.60 20.64 -25.86
N GLY A 699 -2.04 19.38 -25.82
CA GLY A 699 -3.08 18.89 -26.73
C GLY A 699 -4.33 19.79 -26.69
N VAL A 700 -4.81 20.23 -27.87
CA VAL A 700 -5.95 21.15 -27.98
C VAL A 700 -7.25 20.44 -27.58
N THR A 701 -7.96 20.96 -26.58
CA THR A 701 -9.41 20.84 -26.48
C THR A 701 -10.04 21.97 -27.29
N ALA A 702 -11.00 21.64 -28.17
CA ALA A 702 -11.91 22.64 -28.70
C ALA A 702 -12.63 23.26 -27.51
N THR A 703 -12.28 24.49 -27.15
CA THR A 703 -13.13 25.30 -26.30
C THR A 703 -14.47 25.40 -27.01
N LEU A 704 -15.56 24.98 -26.35
CA LEU A 704 -16.86 25.58 -26.63
C LEU A 704 -16.69 27.07 -26.35
N GLU A 705 -16.43 27.84 -27.41
CA GLU A 705 -16.72 29.26 -27.37
C GLU A 705 -18.20 29.39 -26.99
N PRO A 706 -18.57 30.29 -26.07
CA PRO A 706 -19.96 30.67 -25.95
C PRO A 706 -20.34 31.30 -27.29
N GLU A 707 -21.28 30.69 -28.00
CA GLU A 707 -21.94 31.29 -29.17
C GLU A 707 -22.38 32.71 -28.78
N ASN A 708 -21.64 33.71 -29.27
CA ASN A 708 -22.06 35.06 -29.58
C ASN A 708 -20.82 35.90 -29.97
N SER A 709 -20.46 35.82 -31.24
CA SER A 709 -19.63 36.81 -31.92
C SER A 709 -20.32 37.27 -33.20
N GLU A 710 -21.53 37.82 -33.06
CA GLU A 710 -21.96 38.80 -34.06
C GLU A 710 -21.15 40.08 -33.86
N ASN A 711 -20.51 40.51 -34.95
CA ASN A 711 -19.88 41.80 -35.20
C ASN A 711 -18.56 42.10 -34.47
N PHE A 712 -17.46 41.79 -35.14
CA PHE A 712 -16.37 42.76 -35.31
C PHE A 712 -15.86 42.71 -36.76
N ARG A 713 -16.40 43.60 -37.61
CA ARG A 713 -15.78 43.99 -38.87
C ARG A 713 -14.69 45.01 -38.58
N ALA A 714 -13.46 44.69 -38.94
CA ALA A 714 -12.42 45.64 -39.33
C ALA A 714 -11.84 45.07 -40.63
N SER A 715 -12.24 45.57 -41.79
CA SER A 715 -11.56 46.66 -42.50
C SER A 715 -10.04 46.46 -42.54
N GLU A 716 -9.54 45.87 -43.62
CA GLU A 716 -8.35 46.40 -44.30
C GLU A 716 -8.28 45.84 -45.73
N ALA A 717 -7.90 46.75 -46.62
CA ALA A 717 -7.78 46.58 -48.05
C ALA A 717 -6.41 45.99 -48.41
N SER A 718 -6.36 45.10 -49.39
CA SER A 718 -5.31 45.09 -50.41
C SER A 718 -5.68 44.12 -51.54
N GLU A 719 -6.04 44.71 -52.68
CA GLU A 719 -5.62 44.39 -54.06
C GLU A 719 -5.26 42.94 -54.44
N GLY A 720 -5.94 42.43 -55.47
CA GLY A 720 -5.55 41.23 -56.21
C GLY A 720 -6.66 40.74 -57.16
N GLU A 721 -6.64 41.25 -58.39
CA GLU A 721 -7.57 41.03 -59.51
C GLU A 721 -7.69 39.57 -60.04
N PRO A 722 -8.64 39.29 -60.96
CA PRO A 722 -9.39 38.03 -61.03
C PRO A 722 -8.85 37.01 -62.04
N VAL A 723 -9.28 35.76 -61.90
CA VAL A 723 -9.26 34.79 -63.00
C VAL A 723 -10.65 34.20 -63.16
N GLU A 724 -11.26 34.52 -64.30
CA GLU A 724 -12.54 34.01 -64.81
C GLU A 724 -12.44 32.57 -65.37
N GLY A 725 -13.62 31.94 -65.44
CA GLY A 725 -13.97 30.86 -66.39
C GLY A 725 -14.08 29.49 -65.72
N THR A 726 -15.22 28.80 -65.68
CA THR A 726 -16.50 28.88 -66.40
C THR A 726 -17.54 28.11 -65.60
#